data_AF-A0A263DP24-F1
#
_entry.id   AF-A0A263DP24-F1
#
_cell.length_a   1.000
_cell.length_b   1.000
_cell.length_c   1.000
_cell.angle_alpha   90.00
_cell.angle_beta   90.00
_cell.angle_gamma   90.00
#
_symmetry.space_group_name_H-M   'P 1'
#
loop_
_entity.id
_entity.type
_entity.pdbx_description
1 polymer ?
#
loop_
_entity_poly.entity_id
_entity_poly.type
_entity_poly.pdbx_seq_one_letter_code
_entity_poly.pdbx_strand_id
1 'polypeptide(L)'
;MARLHVLTDWHGPGEEKAARRLAESLPEHWDVVAGRNVPSGMGTVDLDLVVVGERAVFVCEEKAWGPHVITGEVSWYVKGAPRHNPVGQVNHAARVLAGRLTGKVPGWAQALRGLPRGSRPVFAHVVMSHDHLVLDDTADLGEHVVLRLADTAGVLTALDAGFPKSMAPLRPQLMAFLLGLPPRGPEQLPPQILQYDVLAELPPQENSRVFSARTPAGEQALLTCVPIDGVDDPQRARELATRDHDALVALASKDRTGRVQGWFDWDGYRVTPVIVEECASLGRLAAAARPRHDPTGRVPSNQGVPLVRDAFAALADVHELEITHRALQLRSVEVTPAGHVRFRDFGRAHLPSAQTIAPALDEDHPSAGFRPPGIPLAFHQPDDDVYSLALCLVQWLHGDASDLPDHDLARQRAAAYPEVGHVLARCLSLDATDRLTASAAVQALAPASAPDQPLREGTVLAGRYRLVRQLGEGAWATTWLAHDDNLDKHRTLKFLRPDRVSAEQAKAEFENAWILRSHHCARMDDRLPNPEPGVLVQEYVPGQTLHDFVAGSRPLEREEARRIAADVLHGLADAHAQSLYHRDVSPNNIIVRPDGRAVLIDFGLAAKADAAHSVVGSPPYTAPEVWARRQWSPAADVYSAAASVLQAMLGRLPYAGAGLDERRTLIPPSAEHVQRFGRALLDTLYSAVAYEPGERPGDAAAFAQKVLRASDTSVAPGRRVVNPTVDALRGLYRHSAIGNAGNRGLDDEFARDTYATTNLDADLLPAIVDGRLDVVVLSGNPGDGKTSFLVRVGAALDQAGATSLHADAAGWRKRLGGRTYAAVYDASESHGELSSDALISQAVDEPGPRTVLLAANDGRIAQFCAEHRERYPEITAELDRQLRGGAPAEADARIVLVDLKRRALALPDLDGPALGAGILASLTSLHRWEICKGCEAREVCPMRANAEQLRSGRARRAVSELLLTSHLRRRRRATVRDVRSAFGWLITGDTSCEAVHDDVENGLDPSAGRRAFDLAFDAGSGDYLVREWADLDPAVLPAPGAARAARARRDLVPDLAALDTATMTGLKRSLFFGAWDGAGTRPEVRSYRHLDDYLAALDDPASALPRMLLGVSRVLAFVAYPDVGKLALRDRAFDDPAVRSIVVVKELPAAEFVLRAATSAAPFVESFPDQLELRHRRGARLRITLDTAELLFRSADGEVLGDTASAALRQEIEGFGNRLRLEPAQTVRIVDGSGSSLVAGVDAGGVIVRRSK
;
A
#
# COMPACT_ATOMS: atom_id res chain seq x y z
N MET A 1 -48.66 -25.21 -12.97
CA MET A 1 -47.42 -24.66 -12.36
C MET A 1 -46.58 -24.00 -13.45
N ALA A 2 -45.88 -22.90 -13.15
CA ALA A 2 -44.92 -22.31 -14.07
C ALA A 2 -43.80 -23.30 -14.39
N ARG A 3 -43.16 -23.15 -15.56
CA ARG A 3 -42.09 -24.07 -15.99
C ARG A 3 -40.80 -23.70 -15.28
N LEU A 4 -40.26 -24.64 -14.50
CA LEU A 4 -38.99 -24.48 -13.83
C LEU A 4 -37.86 -25.04 -14.71
N HIS A 5 -36.88 -24.19 -15.03
CA HIS A 5 -35.73 -24.53 -15.86
C HIS A 5 -34.47 -24.53 -15.00
N VAL A 6 -34.08 -25.73 -14.59
CA VAL A 6 -32.84 -26.02 -13.86
C VAL A 6 -31.90 -26.69 -14.86
N LEU A 7 -30.80 -26.03 -15.23
CA LEU A 7 -29.82 -26.61 -16.16
C LEU A 7 -28.51 -27.02 -15.48
N THR A 8 -28.37 -26.79 -14.15
CA THR A 8 -27.24 -27.18 -13.28
C THR A 8 -27.72 -27.45 -11.84
N ASP A 9 -26.86 -28.00 -10.99
CA ASP A 9 -27.17 -28.22 -9.56
C ASP A 9 -27.45 -26.90 -8.81
N TRP A 10 -28.30 -26.97 -7.79
CA TRP A 10 -28.66 -25.83 -6.95
C TRP A 10 -27.47 -25.33 -6.12
N HIS A 11 -27.28 -24.02 -6.00
CA HIS A 11 -26.20 -23.45 -5.18
C HIS A 11 -26.51 -23.47 -3.67
N GLY A 12 -27.77 -23.66 -3.27
CA GLY A 12 -28.13 -23.83 -1.88
C GLY A 12 -29.62 -24.16 -1.65
N PRO A 13 -29.98 -24.64 -0.45
CA PRO A 13 -31.35 -25.06 -0.13
C PRO A 13 -32.35 -23.89 -0.14
N GLY A 14 -31.90 -22.65 0.05
CA GLY A 14 -32.73 -21.44 -0.05
C GLY A 14 -33.17 -21.13 -1.48
N GLU A 15 -32.24 -21.22 -2.43
CA GLU A 15 -32.50 -21.02 -3.86
C GLU A 15 -33.44 -22.10 -4.41
N GLU A 16 -33.19 -23.36 -4.09
CA GLU A 16 -34.07 -24.48 -4.47
C GLU A 16 -35.49 -24.27 -3.93
N LYS A 17 -35.60 -23.91 -2.64
CA LYS A 17 -36.88 -23.64 -1.98
C LYS A 17 -37.61 -22.49 -2.65
N ALA A 18 -36.93 -21.38 -2.94
CA ALA A 18 -37.51 -20.22 -3.59
C ALA A 18 -37.98 -20.54 -5.01
N ALA A 19 -37.14 -21.21 -5.80
CA ALA A 19 -37.43 -21.57 -7.19
C ALA A 19 -38.64 -22.51 -7.29
N ARG A 20 -38.67 -23.58 -6.47
CA ARG A 20 -39.80 -24.52 -6.42
C ARG A 20 -41.08 -23.83 -5.98
N ARG A 21 -41.01 -23.02 -4.91
CA ARG A 21 -42.18 -22.31 -4.39
C ARG A 21 -42.74 -21.30 -5.38
N LEU A 22 -41.88 -20.59 -6.09
CA LEU A 22 -42.29 -19.67 -7.16
C LEU A 22 -42.89 -20.42 -8.35
N ALA A 23 -42.30 -21.54 -8.77
CA ALA A 23 -42.84 -22.35 -9.85
C ALA A 23 -44.24 -22.92 -9.53
N GLU A 24 -44.47 -23.32 -8.27
CA GLU A 24 -45.79 -23.76 -7.79
C GLU A 24 -46.83 -22.65 -7.77
N SER A 25 -46.41 -21.42 -7.42
CA SER A 25 -47.31 -20.30 -7.13
C SER A 25 -47.55 -19.35 -8.32
N LEU A 26 -46.73 -19.41 -9.36
CA LEU A 26 -46.82 -18.57 -10.56
C LEU A 26 -47.67 -19.20 -11.69
N PRO A 27 -48.21 -18.39 -12.62
CA PRO A 27 -49.05 -18.88 -13.71
C PRO A 27 -48.38 -19.94 -14.60
N GLU A 28 -49.15 -20.90 -15.11
CA GLU A 28 -48.61 -22.06 -15.87
C GLU A 28 -47.87 -21.71 -17.15
N HIS A 29 -48.19 -20.54 -17.72
CA HIS A 29 -47.55 -20.05 -18.91
C HIS A 29 -46.31 -19.20 -18.62
N TRP A 30 -45.82 -19.11 -17.38
CA TRP A 30 -44.58 -18.40 -17.02
C TRP A 30 -43.39 -19.36 -16.94
N ASP A 31 -42.17 -18.82 -16.95
CA ASP A 31 -40.94 -19.57 -16.76
C ASP A 31 -40.15 -19.05 -15.56
N VAL A 32 -39.60 -19.95 -14.77
CA VAL A 32 -38.61 -19.67 -13.73
C VAL A 32 -37.30 -20.30 -14.17
N VAL A 33 -36.26 -19.48 -14.36
CA VAL A 33 -34.94 -19.92 -14.79
C VAL A 33 -33.99 -19.72 -13.62
N ALA A 34 -33.37 -20.80 -13.14
CA ALA A 34 -32.42 -20.76 -12.04
C ALA A 34 -30.96 -20.85 -12.53
N GLY A 35 -30.04 -20.24 -11.79
CA GLY A 35 -28.59 -20.40 -11.91
C GLY A 35 -28.01 -20.00 -13.27
N ARG A 36 -27.99 -18.69 -13.59
CA ARG A 36 -27.44 -18.17 -14.86
C ARG A 36 -26.33 -17.17 -14.65
N ASN A 37 -25.33 -17.18 -15.53
CA ASN A 37 -24.30 -16.14 -15.58
C ASN A 37 -24.52 -15.23 -16.79
N VAL A 38 -24.55 -13.92 -16.55
CA VAL A 38 -24.62 -12.92 -17.61
C VAL A 38 -23.23 -12.33 -17.83
N PRO A 39 -22.59 -12.54 -19.00
CA PRO A 39 -21.33 -11.89 -19.31
C PRO A 39 -21.45 -10.36 -19.28
N SER A 40 -20.47 -9.67 -18.73
CA SER A 40 -20.34 -8.20 -18.66
C SER A 40 -18.97 -7.75 -19.16
N GLY A 41 -18.75 -6.44 -19.33
CA GLY A 41 -17.44 -5.91 -19.76
C GLY A 41 -16.32 -6.06 -18.73
N MET A 42 -16.65 -6.44 -17.48
CA MET A 42 -15.71 -6.57 -16.35
C MET A 42 -15.74 -7.98 -15.70
N GLY A 43 -16.36 -8.99 -16.32
CA GLY A 43 -16.54 -10.34 -15.74
C GLY A 43 -17.94 -10.90 -15.99
N THR A 44 -18.42 -11.91 -15.24
CA THR A 44 -19.86 -12.29 -15.23
C THR A 44 -20.62 -11.74 -14.05
N VAL A 45 -21.93 -11.57 -14.22
CA VAL A 45 -22.86 -11.31 -13.12
C VAL A 45 -23.75 -12.53 -12.94
N ASP A 46 -23.79 -13.06 -11.72
CA ASP A 46 -24.60 -14.21 -11.35
C ASP A 46 -26.07 -13.79 -11.18
N LEU A 47 -26.97 -14.66 -11.62
CA LEU A 47 -28.42 -14.54 -11.43
C LEU A 47 -28.90 -15.79 -10.70
N ASP A 48 -29.36 -15.63 -9.46
CA ASP A 48 -29.97 -16.72 -8.69
C ASP A 48 -31.25 -17.19 -9.41
N LEU A 49 -32.23 -16.30 -9.57
CA LEU A 49 -33.50 -16.62 -10.22
C LEU A 49 -33.90 -15.54 -11.23
N VAL A 50 -34.35 -15.96 -12.41
CA VAL A 50 -35.00 -15.10 -13.40
C VAL A 50 -36.41 -15.61 -13.66
N VAL A 51 -37.41 -14.80 -13.31
CA VAL A 51 -38.81 -15.09 -13.60
C VAL A 51 -39.22 -14.34 -14.86
N VAL A 52 -39.75 -15.06 -15.85
CA VAL A 52 -40.20 -14.52 -17.12
C VAL A 52 -41.73 -14.56 -17.17
N GLY A 53 -42.33 -13.37 -17.09
CA GLY A 53 -43.78 -13.17 -17.20
C GLY A 53 -44.28 -13.02 -18.63
N GLU A 54 -45.56 -12.67 -18.79
CA GLU A 54 -46.15 -12.43 -20.12
C GLU A 54 -45.62 -11.10 -20.71
N ARG A 55 -45.30 -10.13 -19.86
CA ARG A 55 -45.01 -8.74 -20.24
C ARG A 55 -43.72 -8.17 -19.64
N ALA A 56 -43.17 -8.78 -18.58
CA ALA A 56 -41.97 -8.31 -17.88
C ALA A 56 -41.03 -9.47 -17.48
N VAL A 57 -39.80 -9.12 -17.11
CA VAL A 57 -38.75 -10.02 -16.62
C VAL A 57 -38.34 -9.57 -15.22
N PHE A 58 -38.20 -10.51 -14.29
CA PHE A 58 -37.87 -10.23 -12.90
C PHE A 58 -36.60 -10.97 -12.53
N VAL A 59 -35.59 -10.22 -12.08
CA VAL A 59 -34.34 -10.76 -11.52
C VAL A 59 -34.49 -10.80 -10.01
N CYS A 60 -34.44 -12.01 -9.46
CA CYS A 60 -34.66 -12.30 -8.06
C CYS A 60 -33.36 -12.81 -7.43
N GLU A 61 -32.82 -12.05 -6.49
CA GLU A 61 -31.67 -12.44 -5.65
C GLU A 61 -32.21 -13.09 -4.36
N GLU A 62 -31.82 -14.32 -4.06
CA GLU A 62 -32.36 -15.07 -2.92
C GLU A 62 -31.49 -14.86 -1.67
N LYS A 63 -32.14 -14.69 -0.50
CA LYS A 63 -31.48 -14.68 0.81
C LYS A 63 -32.28 -15.45 1.87
N ALA A 64 -31.68 -16.50 2.43
CA ALA A 64 -32.26 -17.30 3.51
C ALA A 64 -32.11 -16.66 4.92
N TRP A 65 -31.92 -15.35 5.02
CA TRP A 65 -31.66 -14.65 6.29
C TRP A 65 -32.94 -14.57 7.15
N GLY A 66 -32.82 -14.81 8.46
CA GLY A 66 -33.93 -14.71 9.41
C GLY A 66 -33.60 -15.28 10.80
N PRO A 67 -34.57 -15.28 11.73
CA PRO A 67 -35.94 -14.79 11.59
C PRO A 67 -36.08 -13.26 11.71
N HIS A 68 -35.11 -12.53 12.29
CA HIS A 68 -35.16 -11.07 12.43
C HIS A 68 -34.05 -10.40 11.62
N VAL A 69 -34.41 -9.43 10.77
CA VAL A 69 -33.47 -8.68 9.92
C VAL A 69 -33.81 -7.18 9.99
N ILE A 70 -32.81 -6.38 10.37
CA ILE A 70 -32.90 -4.92 10.33
C ILE A 70 -32.25 -4.46 9.03
N THR A 71 -33.01 -3.77 8.19
CA THR A 71 -32.50 -3.30 6.90
C THR A 71 -31.82 -1.94 7.04
N GLY A 72 -30.89 -1.62 6.14
CA GLY A 72 -30.14 -0.35 6.16
C GLY A 72 -29.51 -0.04 4.80
N GLU A 73 -29.18 1.23 4.56
CA GLU A 73 -28.67 1.69 3.26
C GLU A 73 -27.31 1.06 2.90
N VAL A 74 -26.41 0.92 3.87
CA VAL A 74 -25.04 0.40 3.65
C VAL A 74 -24.91 -1.06 4.06
N SER A 75 -25.49 -1.42 5.22
CA SER A 75 -25.41 -2.76 5.81
C SER A 75 -26.74 -3.12 6.44
N TRP A 76 -27.11 -4.41 6.34
CA TRP A 76 -28.23 -5.01 7.04
C TRP A 76 -27.72 -5.76 8.26
N TYR A 77 -28.56 -5.97 9.27
CA TYR A 77 -28.18 -6.71 10.48
C TYR A 77 -29.02 -7.96 10.63
N VAL A 78 -28.35 -9.12 10.72
CA VAL A 78 -28.98 -10.42 10.94
C VAL A 78 -28.44 -10.98 12.25
N LYS A 79 -29.30 -11.14 13.25
CA LYS A 79 -28.90 -11.56 14.61
C LYS A 79 -27.78 -10.68 15.22
N GLY A 80 -27.81 -9.36 14.94
CA GLY A 80 -26.82 -8.39 15.44
C GLY A 80 -25.50 -8.33 14.66
N ALA A 81 -25.29 -9.19 13.66
CA ALA A 81 -24.11 -9.17 12.81
C ALA A 81 -24.37 -8.38 11.51
N PRO A 82 -23.46 -7.48 11.09
CA PRO A 82 -23.60 -6.74 9.84
C PRO A 82 -23.43 -7.66 8.63
N ARG A 83 -24.26 -7.46 7.62
CA ARG A 83 -24.25 -8.08 6.29
C ARG A 83 -24.33 -6.97 5.24
N HIS A 84 -23.72 -7.17 4.08
CA HIS A 84 -23.79 -6.18 3.03
C HIS A 84 -25.22 -6.07 2.46
N ASN A 85 -25.65 -4.86 2.10
CA ASN A 85 -26.95 -4.61 1.51
C ASN A 85 -27.06 -5.28 0.09
N PRO A 86 -27.95 -6.27 -0.11
CA PRO A 86 -28.06 -7.01 -1.38
C PRO A 86 -28.76 -6.20 -2.49
N VAL A 87 -29.40 -5.07 -2.17
CA VAL A 87 -30.16 -4.25 -3.13
C VAL A 87 -29.27 -3.70 -4.24
N GLY A 88 -28.03 -3.31 -3.93
CA GLY A 88 -27.08 -2.81 -4.93
C GLY A 88 -26.70 -3.87 -5.97
N GLN A 89 -26.49 -5.11 -5.50
CA GLN A 89 -26.11 -6.25 -6.32
C GLN A 89 -27.22 -6.63 -7.30
N VAL A 90 -28.46 -6.82 -6.82
CA VAL A 90 -29.58 -7.21 -7.68
C VAL A 90 -29.94 -6.11 -8.69
N ASN A 91 -29.82 -4.84 -8.31
CA ASN A 91 -30.00 -3.71 -9.24
C ASN A 91 -28.91 -3.62 -10.30
N HIS A 92 -27.67 -4.03 -9.97
CA HIS A 92 -26.61 -4.18 -10.96
C HIS A 92 -26.92 -5.31 -11.93
N ALA A 93 -27.31 -6.48 -11.42
CA ALA A 93 -27.67 -7.65 -12.23
C ALA A 93 -28.82 -7.37 -13.21
N ALA A 94 -29.91 -6.75 -12.75
CA ALA A 94 -31.03 -6.38 -13.60
C ALA A 94 -30.63 -5.39 -14.71
N ARG A 95 -29.76 -4.42 -14.43
CA ARG A 95 -29.25 -3.47 -15.45
C ARG A 95 -28.39 -4.17 -16.50
N VAL A 96 -27.50 -5.07 -16.06
CA VAL A 96 -26.63 -5.83 -16.97
C VAL A 96 -27.47 -6.73 -17.87
N LEU A 97 -28.45 -7.46 -17.31
CA LEU A 97 -29.38 -8.28 -18.08
C LEU A 97 -30.18 -7.43 -19.06
N ALA A 98 -30.77 -6.31 -18.63
CA ALA A 98 -31.53 -5.41 -19.51
C ALA A 98 -30.69 -4.86 -20.69
N GLY A 99 -29.43 -4.52 -20.43
CA GLY A 99 -28.48 -4.11 -21.47
C GLY A 99 -28.20 -5.23 -22.48
N ARG A 100 -28.05 -6.48 -22.01
CA ARG A 100 -27.83 -7.64 -22.88
C ARG A 100 -29.06 -7.98 -23.71
N LEU A 101 -30.25 -7.96 -23.12
CA LEU A 101 -31.50 -8.17 -23.85
C LEU A 101 -31.66 -7.16 -24.99
N THR A 102 -31.32 -5.88 -24.74
CA THR A 102 -31.36 -4.82 -25.76
C THR A 102 -30.41 -5.07 -26.93
N GLY A 103 -29.23 -5.65 -26.68
CA GLY A 103 -28.22 -5.91 -27.72
C GLY A 103 -28.28 -7.30 -28.36
N LYS A 104 -28.95 -8.28 -27.74
CA LYS A 104 -28.87 -9.70 -28.12
C LYS A 104 -30.20 -10.37 -28.41
N VAL A 105 -31.33 -9.84 -27.93
CA VAL A 105 -32.66 -10.36 -28.26
C VAL A 105 -33.24 -9.53 -29.41
N PRO A 106 -33.41 -10.10 -30.62
CA PRO A 106 -34.02 -9.40 -31.74
C PRO A 106 -35.39 -8.83 -31.37
N GLY A 107 -35.72 -7.63 -31.84
CA GLY A 107 -37.02 -7.00 -31.55
C GLY A 107 -37.18 -6.39 -30.14
N TRP A 108 -36.32 -6.72 -29.18
CA TRP A 108 -36.38 -6.18 -27.80
C TRP A 108 -36.29 -4.65 -27.76
N ALA A 109 -35.28 -4.07 -28.42
CA ALA A 109 -35.11 -2.63 -28.51
C ALA A 109 -36.27 -1.91 -29.24
N GLN A 110 -37.04 -2.62 -30.07
CA GLN A 110 -38.23 -2.07 -30.73
C GLN A 110 -39.45 -2.14 -29.81
N ALA A 111 -39.64 -3.23 -29.07
CA ALA A 111 -40.70 -3.33 -28.07
C ALA A 111 -40.53 -2.31 -26.93
N LEU A 112 -39.28 -2.05 -26.49
CA LEU A 112 -38.98 -0.99 -25.52
C LEU A 112 -39.40 0.41 -25.99
N ARG A 113 -39.32 0.68 -27.30
CA ARG A 113 -39.76 1.97 -27.88
C ARG A 113 -41.28 2.14 -27.88
N GLY A 114 -42.03 1.05 -27.72
CA GLY A 114 -43.49 1.07 -27.59
C GLY A 114 -43.99 1.24 -26.15
N LEU A 115 -43.10 1.27 -25.15
CA LEU A 115 -43.44 1.49 -23.75
C LEU A 115 -43.49 2.99 -23.40
N PRO A 116 -44.25 3.40 -22.38
CA PRO A 116 -44.19 4.76 -21.85
C PRO A 116 -42.75 5.17 -21.49
N ARG A 117 -42.42 6.46 -21.68
CA ARG A 117 -41.09 6.99 -21.35
C ARG A 117 -40.78 6.73 -19.86
N GLY A 118 -39.66 6.06 -19.60
CA GLY A 118 -39.19 5.74 -18.25
C GLY A 118 -39.53 4.34 -17.76
N SER A 119 -40.40 3.60 -18.45
CA SER A 119 -40.74 2.22 -18.10
C SER A 119 -39.57 1.26 -18.35
N ARG A 120 -39.24 0.42 -17.36
CA ARG A 120 -38.24 -0.65 -17.46
C ARG A 120 -38.94 -1.99 -17.26
N PRO A 121 -39.02 -2.87 -18.28
CA PRO A 121 -39.67 -4.17 -18.14
C PRO A 121 -38.77 -5.24 -17.53
N VAL A 122 -37.62 -4.85 -16.94
CA VAL A 122 -36.71 -5.73 -16.19
C VAL A 122 -36.60 -5.18 -14.77
N PHE A 123 -37.06 -5.96 -13.80
CA PHE A 123 -37.14 -5.57 -12.39
C PHE A 123 -36.14 -6.35 -11.54
N ALA A 124 -35.76 -5.75 -10.41
CA ALA A 124 -34.82 -6.31 -9.45
C ALA A 124 -35.53 -6.49 -8.10
N HIS A 125 -35.47 -7.70 -7.55
CA HIS A 125 -36.11 -8.03 -6.28
C HIS A 125 -35.19 -8.89 -5.41
N VAL A 126 -35.10 -8.58 -4.12
CA VAL A 126 -34.50 -9.44 -3.11
C VAL A 126 -35.60 -10.32 -2.53
N VAL A 127 -35.47 -11.64 -2.65
CA VAL A 127 -36.45 -12.63 -2.18
C VAL A 127 -35.93 -13.28 -0.90
N MET A 128 -36.64 -13.07 0.20
CA MET A 128 -36.29 -13.60 1.51
C MET A 128 -37.02 -14.93 1.76
N SER A 129 -36.28 -16.04 1.84
CA SER A 129 -36.85 -17.40 1.86
C SER A 129 -37.08 -18.01 3.27
N HIS A 130 -36.70 -17.30 4.32
CA HIS A 130 -36.88 -17.77 5.71
C HIS A 130 -38.36 -17.73 6.14
N ASP A 131 -38.89 -18.84 6.69
CA ASP A 131 -40.34 -19.02 6.93
C ASP A 131 -40.96 -18.08 7.98
N HIS A 132 -40.16 -17.66 8.97
CA HIS A 132 -40.60 -16.81 10.08
C HIS A 132 -39.95 -15.41 10.06
N LEU A 133 -39.79 -14.82 8.87
CA LEU A 133 -39.12 -13.54 8.71
C LEU A 133 -39.91 -12.35 9.27
N VAL A 134 -39.23 -11.53 10.06
CA VAL A 134 -39.60 -10.18 10.50
C VAL A 134 -38.56 -9.21 9.94
N LEU A 135 -39.03 -8.20 9.20
CA LEU A 135 -38.22 -7.14 8.60
C LEU A 135 -38.52 -5.81 9.28
N ASP A 136 -37.47 -5.10 9.71
CA ASP A 136 -37.56 -3.74 10.26
C ASP A 136 -36.98 -2.71 9.25
N ASP A 137 -37.57 -1.51 9.21
CA ASP A 137 -37.13 -0.32 8.45
C ASP A 137 -37.08 -0.44 6.91
N THR A 138 -38.07 -1.10 6.30
CA THR A 138 -38.11 -1.31 4.84
C THR A 138 -38.59 -0.11 4.00
N ALA A 139 -39.04 0.98 4.64
CA ALA A 139 -39.67 2.13 3.97
C ALA A 139 -38.75 2.86 2.97
N ASP A 140 -37.45 2.91 3.25
CA ASP A 140 -36.47 3.67 2.47
C ASP A 140 -35.90 2.89 1.26
N LEU A 141 -36.21 1.60 1.14
CA LEU A 141 -35.70 0.72 0.07
C LEU A 141 -36.67 0.56 -1.10
N GLY A 142 -37.89 1.11 -0.99
CA GLY A 142 -38.98 1.01 -1.97
C GLY A 142 -39.87 -0.21 -1.73
N GLU A 143 -41.19 0.01 -1.74
CA GLU A 143 -42.26 -0.92 -1.30
C GLU A 143 -42.29 -2.30 -1.99
N HIS A 144 -41.53 -2.48 -3.08
CA HIS A 144 -41.50 -3.71 -3.86
C HIS A 144 -40.09 -4.28 -4.08
N VAL A 145 -39.02 -3.71 -3.53
CA VAL A 145 -37.64 -4.19 -3.80
C VAL A 145 -37.29 -5.41 -2.95
N VAL A 146 -37.80 -5.51 -1.73
CA VAL A 146 -37.54 -6.64 -0.81
C VAL A 146 -38.85 -7.39 -0.56
N LEU A 147 -38.89 -8.67 -0.89
CA LEU A 147 -40.11 -9.48 -0.89
C LEU A 147 -39.94 -10.71 0.01
N ARG A 148 -40.97 -11.03 0.79
CA ARG A 148 -41.09 -12.36 1.42
C ARG A 148 -41.44 -13.39 0.36
N LEU A 149 -40.86 -14.58 0.44
CA LEU A 149 -41.12 -15.65 -0.53
C LEU A 149 -42.63 -15.97 -0.68
N ALA A 150 -43.39 -15.90 0.43
CA ALA A 150 -44.83 -16.13 0.42
C ALA A 150 -45.63 -15.08 -0.39
N ASP A 151 -45.14 -13.84 -0.42
CA ASP A 151 -45.82 -12.70 -1.06
C ASP A 151 -45.35 -12.50 -2.52
N THR A 152 -44.20 -13.08 -2.87
CA THR A 152 -43.47 -12.78 -4.11
C THR A 152 -44.31 -13.06 -5.36
N ALA A 153 -44.95 -14.22 -5.47
CA ALA A 153 -45.73 -14.58 -6.66
C ALA A 153 -46.88 -13.60 -6.97
N GLY A 154 -47.54 -13.09 -5.92
CA GLY A 154 -48.61 -12.10 -6.05
C GLY A 154 -48.09 -10.76 -6.55
N VAL A 155 -46.97 -10.29 -6.00
CA VAL A 155 -46.32 -9.03 -6.41
C VAL A 155 -45.84 -9.09 -7.85
N LEU A 156 -45.15 -10.17 -8.26
CA LEU A 156 -44.66 -10.31 -9.63
C LEU A 156 -45.82 -10.34 -10.64
N THR A 157 -46.91 -11.04 -10.32
CA THR A 157 -48.10 -11.12 -11.18
C THR A 157 -48.78 -9.75 -11.35
N ALA A 158 -48.87 -8.98 -10.27
CA ALA A 158 -49.44 -7.62 -10.31
C ALA A 158 -48.57 -6.67 -11.14
N LEU A 159 -47.25 -6.74 -10.99
CA LEU A 159 -46.29 -5.93 -11.76
C LEU A 159 -46.35 -6.27 -13.25
N ASP A 160 -46.40 -7.56 -13.61
CA ASP A 160 -46.49 -8.00 -15.01
C ASP A 160 -47.76 -7.48 -15.68
N ALA A 161 -48.91 -7.53 -14.98
CA ALA A 161 -50.19 -7.03 -15.49
C ALA A 161 -50.18 -5.53 -15.84
N GLY A 162 -49.28 -4.75 -15.24
CA GLY A 162 -49.10 -3.31 -15.49
C GLY A 162 -48.47 -2.95 -16.84
N PHE A 163 -47.95 -3.92 -17.60
CA PHE A 163 -47.27 -3.68 -18.88
C PHE A 163 -48.11 -4.12 -20.09
N PRO A 164 -47.94 -3.46 -21.25
CA PRO A 164 -48.64 -3.86 -22.48
C PRO A 164 -48.04 -5.15 -23.05
N LYS A 165 -48.87 -5.97 -23.72
CA LYS A 165 -48.49 -7.29 -24.32
C LYS A 165 -47.45 -7.24 -25.44
N SER A 166 -46.83 -6.09 -25.70
CA SER A 166 -45.77 -5.88 -26.68
C SER A 166 -44.56 -6.82 -26.53
N MET A 167 -44.32 -7.34 -25.32
CA MET A 167 -43.22 -8.25 -25.01
C MET A 167 -43.57 -9.73 -25.24
N ALA A 168 -44.85 -10.09 -25.23
CA ALA A 168 -45.31 -11.48 -25.36
C ALA A 168 -44.82 -12.17 -26.65
N PRO A 169 -44.78 -11.52 -27.84
CA PRO A 169 -44.25 -12.13 -29.06
C PRO A 169 -42.73 -12.41 -29.01
N LEU A 170 -41.98 -11.71 -28.16
CA LEU A 170 -40.52 -11.85 -28.02
C LEU A 170 -40.13 -12.99 -27.09
N ARG A 171 -41.10 -13.56 -26.35
CA ARG A 171 -40.85 -14.57 -25.33
C ARG A 171 -40.05 -15.79 -25.82
N PRO A 172 -40.28 -16.35 -27.03
CA PRO A 172 -39.44 -17.45 -27.52
C PRO A 172 -37.96 -17.07 -27.70
N GLN A 173 -37.69 -15.84 -28.15
CA GLN A 173 -36.33 -15.34 -28.38
C GLN A 173 -35.65 -14.96 -27.05
N LEU A 174 -36.43 -14.41 -26.11
CA LEU A 174 -36.01 -14.16 -24.74
C LEU A 174 -35.62 -15.46 -24.04
N MET A 175 -36.47 -16.48 -24.09
CA MET A 175 -36.18 -17.79 -23.49
C MET A 175 -35.00 -18.48 -24.15
N ALA A 176 -34.88 -18.41 -25.48
CA ALA A 176 -33.69 -18.94 -26.18
C ALA A 176 -32.40 -18.24 -25.73
N PHE A 177 -32.45 -16.93 -25.51
CA PHE A 177 -31.32 -16.18 -24.97
C PHE A 177 -31.00 -16.59 -23.52
N LEU A 178 -32.01 -16.63 -22.63
CA LEU A 178 -31.82 -16.94 -21.21
C LEU A 178 -31.37 -18.38 -20.98
N LEU A 179 -31.89 -19.34 -21.73
CA LEU A 179 -31.48 -20.75 -21.66
C LEU A 179 -30.11 -20.97 -22.35
N GLY A 180 -29.74 -20.10 -23.28
CA GLY A 180 -28.43 -20.08 -23.93
C GLY A 180 -27.36 -19.29 -23.17
N LEU A 181 -27.72 -18.59 -22.08
CA LEU A 181 -26.73 -18.05 -21.16
C LEU A 181 -25.96 -19.21 -20.53
N PRO A 182 -24.64 -19.04 -20.33
CA PRO A 182 -23.87 -20.07 -19.66
C PRO A 182 -24.56 -20.39 -18.33
N PRO A 183 -24.78 -21.67 -18.03
CA PRO A 183 -25.22 -22.03 -16.69
C PRO A 183 -24.21 -21.46 -15.68
N ARG A 184 -24.66 -21.26 -14.45
CA ARG A 184 -23.74 -21.03 -13.34
C ARG A 184 -22.83 -22.25 -13.28
N GLY A 185 -21.62 -22.11 -13.85
CA GLY A 185 -20.66 -23.20 -13.91
C GLY A 185 -20.12 -23.48 -12.51
N PRO A 186 -19.34 -24.56 -12.33
CA PRO A 186 -18.28 -24.48 -11.34
C PRO A 186 -17.52 -23.18 -11.65
N GLU A 187 -17.38 -22.33 -10.64
CA GLU A 187 -16.84 -20.97 -10.68
C GLU A 187 -16.09 -20.62 -11.97
N GLN A 188 -16.47 -19.50 -12.59
CA GLN A 188 -15.48 -18.82 -13.43
C GLN A 188 -14.22 -18.70 -12.59
N LEU A 189 -13.10 -19.21 -13.12
CA LEU A 189 -11.80 -19.09 -12.47
C LEU A 189 -11.70 -17.70 -11.89
N PRO A 190 -11.66 -17.55 -10.56
CA PRO A 190 -11.62 -16.23 -9.94
C PRO A 190 -10.42 -15.53 -10.57
N PRO A 191 -10.58 -14.41 -11.29
CA PRO A 191 -9.47 -13.81 -12.03
C PRO A 191 -8.30 -13.51 -11.09
N GLN A 192 -8.63 -13.25 -9.83
CA GLN A 192 -7.69 -13.21 -8.72
C GLN A 192 -8.29 -13.91 -7.49
N ILE A 193 -7.46 -14.63 -6.75
CA ILE A 193 -7.70 -15.00 -5.35
C ILE A 193 -6.82 -14.09 -4.51
N LEU A 194 -7.41 -13.11 -3.82
CA LEU A 194 -6.69 -12.02 -3.14
C LEU A 194 -5.65 -11.34 -4.06
N GLN A 195 -4.36 -11.59 -3.80
CA GLN A 195 -3.23 -11.00 -4.52
C GLN A 195 -2.66 -11.91 -5.62
N TYR A 196 -3.25 -13.09 -5.84
CA TYR A 196 -2.75 -14.07 -6.80
C TYR A 196 -3.61 -14.04 -8.07
N ASP A 197 -2.98 -13.78 -9.22
CA ASP A 197 -3.63 -13.84 -10.53
C ASP A 197 -3.82 -15.31 -10.94
N VAL A 198 -5.06 -15.80 -11.00
CA VAL A 198 -5.32 -17.20 -11.33
C VAL A 198 -5.15 -17.44 -12.83
N LEU A 199 -4.32 -18.41 -13.16
CA LEU A 199 -3.99 -18.79 -14.53
C LEU A 199 -4.87 -19.95 -15.03
N ALA A 200 -5.08 -20.97 -14.19
CA ALA A 200 -5.85 -22.16 -14.51
C ALA A 200 -6.28 -22.91 -13.23
N GLU A 201 -7.36 -23.68 -13.30
CA GLU A 201 -7.69 -24.69 -12.29
C GLU A 201 -7.12 -26.01 -12.77
N LEU A 202 -6.34 -26.64 -11.88
CA LEU A 202 -5.76 -27.95 -12.09
C LEU A 202 -6.78 -29.02 -11.67
N PRO A 203 -6.63 -30.27 -12.13
CA PRO A 203 -7.51 -31.36 -11.70
C PRO A 203 -7.61 -31.41 -10.17
N PRO A 204 -8.83 -31.53 -9.62
CA PRO A 204 -9.03 -31.49 -8.17
C PRO A 204 -8.23 -32.59 -7.48
N GLN A 205 -7.68 -32.27 -6.31
CA GLN A 205 -7.02 -33.23 -5.43
C GLN A 205 -7.99 -33.59 -4.31
N GLU A 206 -8.68 -34.73 -4.48
CA GLU A 206 -9.71 -35.21 -3.55
C GLU A 206 -10.82 -34.16 -3.34
N ASN A 207 -11.06 -33.71 -2.10
CA ASN A 207 -12.06 -32.68 -1.77
C ASN A 207 -11.52 -31.25 -1.88
N SER A 208 -10.33 -31.03 -2.45
CA SER A 208 -9.72 -29.70 -2.60
C SER A 208 -9.68 -29.26 -4.06
N ARG A 209 -9.80 -27.95 -4.27
CA ARG A 209 -9.64 -27.31 -5.58
C ARG A 209 -8.24 -26.73 -5.66
N VAL A 210 -7.55 -26.92 -6.78
CA VAL A 210 -6.16 -26.46 -6.93
C VAL A 210 -6.08 -25.49 -8.09
N PHE A 211 -5.61 -24.28 -7.83
CA PHE A 211 -5.42 -23.27 -8.86
C PHE A 211 -3.93 -23.01 -9.12
N SER A 212 -3.53 -22.99 -10.39
CA SER A 212 -2.28 -22.38 -10.79
C SER A 212 -2.47 -20.86 -10.87
N ALA A 213 -1.59 -20.11 -10.24
CA ALA A 213 -1.67 -18.66 -10.15
C ALA A 213 -0.29 -17.98 -10.27
N ARG A 214 -0.28 -16.65 -10.33
CA ARG A 214 0.93 -15.82 -10.33
C ARG A 214 0.92 -14.84 -9.16
N THR A 215 2.04 -14.69 -8.45
CA THR A 215 2.19 -13.70 -7.37
C THR A 215 2.30 -12.28 -7.94
N PRO A 216 2.12 -11.22 -7.13
CA PRO A 216 2.38 -9.84 -7.57
C PRO A 216 3.81 -9.59 -8.06
N ALA A 217 4.77 -10.41 -7.60
CA ALA A 217 6.16 -10.38 -8.04
C ALA A 217 6.41 -11.16 -9.34
N GLY A 218 5.39 -11.81 -9.90
CA GLY A 218 5.45 -12.55 -11.15
C GLY A 218 5.83 -14.04 -11.03
N GLU A 219 5.98 -14.57 -9.81
CA GLU A 219 6.34 -15.96 -9.53
C GLU A 219 5.15 -16.92 -9.73
N GLN A 220 5.39 -18.17 -10.12
CA GLN A 220 4.32 -19.18 -10.21
C GLN A 220 3.94 -19.71 -8.83
N ALA A 221 2.64 -19.83 -8.57
CA ALA A 221 2.09 -20.36 -7.33
C ALA A 221 1.03 -21.42 -7.62
N LEU A 222 0.90 -22.39 -6.71
CA LEU A 222 -0.23 -23.28 -6.61
C LEU A 222 -1.05 -22.89 -5.38
N LEU A 223 -2.36 -22.74 -5.55
CA LEU A 223 -3.30 -22.41 -4.48
C LEU A 223 -4.16 -23.64 -4.22
N THR A 224 -3.88 -24.35 -3.14
CA THR A 224 -4.72 -25.48 -2.70
C THR A 224 -5.83 -24.97 -1.81
N CYS A 225 -7.08 -25.05 -2.27
CA CYS A 225 -8.29 -24.54 -1.63
C CYS A 225 -9.08 -25.71 -1.04
N VAL A 226 -9.04 -25.85 0.28
CA VAL A 226 -9.78 -26.89 1.03
C VAL A 226 -11.09 -26.32 1.55
N PRO A 227 -12.27 -26.90 1.25
CA PRO A 227 -13.56 -26.38 1.71
C PRO A 227 -13.66 -26.48 3.23
N ILE A 228 -14.00 -25.36 3.88
CA ILE A 228 -14.18 -25.25 5.34
C ILE A 228 -15.60 -24.83 5.74
N ASP A 229 -16.37 -24.25 4.80
CA ASP A 229 -17.79 -23.94 4.96
C ASP A 229 -18.63 -24.86 4.06
N GLY A 230 -19.88 -25.16 4.45
CA GLY A 230 -20.77 -26.04 3.67
C GLY A 230 -20.47 -27.55 3.80
N VAL A 231 -19.55 -27.94 4.67
CA VAL A 231 -19.20 -29.34 5.00
C VAL A 231 -19.86 -29.78 6.32
N ASP A 232 -20.04 -31.09 6.51
CA ASP A 232 -20.76 -31.67 7.68
C ASP A 232 -20.18 -31.26 9.04
N ASP A 233 -18.85 -31.09 9.13
CA ASP A 233 -18.14 -30.62 10.32
C ASP A 233 -17.11 -29.52 9.95
N PRO A 234 -17.54 -28.23 9.91
CA PRO A 234 -16.69 -27.10 9.55
C PRO A 234 -15.48 -26.92 10.47
N GLN A 235 -15.60 -27.29 11.74
CA GLN A 235 -14.50 -27.15 12.69
C GLN A 235 -13.41 -28.17 12.39
N ARG A 236 -13.78 -29.43 12.18
CA ARG A 236 -12.84 -30.48 11.79
C ARG A 236 -12.18 -30.22 10.43
N ALA A 237 -12.92 -29.66 9.47
CA ALA A 237 -12.36 -29.28 8.17
C ALA A 237 -11.32 -28.15 8.29
N ARG A 238 -11.57 -27.13 9.12
CA ARG A 238 -10.58 -26.07 9.42
C ARG A 238 -9.34 -26.64 10.09
N GLU A 239 -9.49 -27.53 11.06
CA GLU A 239 -8.37 -28.18 11.74
C GLU A 239 -7.52 -29.00 10.77
N LEU A 240 -8.15 -29.76 9.87
CA LEU A 240 -7.45 -30.58 8.87
C LEU A 240 -6.67 -29.71 7.87
N ALA A 241 -7.28 -28.64 7.37
CA ALA A 241 -6.65 -27.71 6.44
C ALA A 241 -5.47 -26.95 7.07
N THR A 242 -5.55 -26.60 8.36
CA THR A 242 -4.41 -26.03 9.09
C THR A 242 -3.29 -27.06 9.26
N ARG A 243 -3.60 -28.32 9.59
CA ARG A 243 -2.59 -29.37 9.73
C ARG A 243 -1.85 -29.65 8.42
N ASP A 244 -2.57 -29.68 7.30
CA ASP A 244 -1.99 -29.82 5.96
C ASP A 244 -1.03 -28.65 5.64
N HIS A 245 -1.45 -27.42 5.96
CA HIS A 245 -0.60 -26.24 5.84
C HIS A 245 0.68 -26.35 6.69
N ASP A 246 0.56 -26.68 7.97
CA ASP A 246 1.69 -26.75 8.89
C ASP A 246 2.70 -27.83 8.45
N ALA A 247 2.20 -28.96 7.94
CA ALA A 247 3.04 -30.01 7.36
C ALA A 247 3.80 -29.52 6.12
N LEU A 248 3.14 -28.80 5.21
CA LEU A 248 3.80 -28.19 4.06
C LEU A 248 4.83 -27.14 4.47
N VAL A 249 4.57 -26.32 5.50
CA VAL A 249 5.55 -25.36 6.05
C VAL A 249 6.78 -26.08 6.61
N ALA A 250 6.58 -27.16 7.35
CA ALA A 250 7.68 -27.96 7.88
C ALA A 250 8.53 -28.57 6.74
N LEU A 251 7.90 -29.10 5.70
CA LEU A 251 8.57 -29.63 4.52
C LEU A 251 9.29 -28.53 3.72
N ALA A 252 8.71 -27.34 3.61
CA ALA A 252 9.31 -26.19 2.93
C ALA A 252 10.55 -25.69 3.70
N SER A 253 10.56 -25.78 5.02
CA SER A 253 11.74 -25.44 5.84
C SER A 253 12.94 -26.34 5.58
N LYS A 254 12.71 -27.57 5.09
CA LYS A 254 13.74 -28.52 4.66
C LYS A 254 14.00 -28.49 3.14
N ASP A 255 13.41 -27.55 2.41
CA ASP A 255 13.46 -27.44 0.94
C ASP A 255 12.99 -28.72 0.20
N ARG A 256 12.00 -29.42 0.77
CA ARG A 256 11.44 -30.66 0.20
C ARG A 256 10.09 -30.50 -0.48
N THR A 257 9.53 -29.29 -0.43
CA THR A 257 8.39 -28.81 -1.24
C THR A 257 8.64 -27.36 -1.66
N GLY A 258 7.74 -26.77 -2.44
CA GLY A 258 7.82 -25.35 -2.82
C GLY A 258 7.71 -24.41 -1.61
N ARG A 259 8.06 -23.13 -1.78
CA ARG A 259 7.99 -22.15 -0.68
C ARG A 259 6.53 -21.90 -0.31
N VAL A 260 6.14 -22.28 0.90
CA VAL A 260 4.77 -22.10 1.41
C VAL A 260 4.61 -20.69 1.98
N GLN A 261 3.54 -20.00 1.59
CA GLN A 261 3.13 -18.72 2.18
C GLN A 261 1.96 -18.94 3.13
N GLY A 262 1.75 -18.02 4.09
CA GLY A 262 0.70 -18.14 5.09
C GLY A 262 -0.68 -18.41 4.47
N TRP A 263 -1.43 -19.34 5.06
CA TRP A 263 -2.78 -19.64 4.63
C TRP A 263 -3.74 -18.47 4.90
N PHE A 264 -4.83 -18.43 4.16
CA PHE A 264 -5.92 -17.49 4.38
C PHE A 264 -7.26 -18.14 4.01
N ASP A 265 -8.35 -17.59 4.55
CA ASP A 265 -9.69 -18.04 4.21
C ASP A 265 -10.23 -17.19 3.04
N TRP A 266 -10.81 -17.84 2.04
CA TRP A 266 -11.40 -17.23 0.85
C TRP A 266 -12.64 -18.02 0.42
N ASP A 267 -13.79 -17.35 0.39
CA ASP A 267 -15.07 -17.87 -0.10
C ASP A 267 -15.47 -19.27 0.43
N GLY A 268 -15.31 -19.48 1.74
CA GLY A 268 -15.62 -20.76 2.37
C GLY A 268 -14.56 -21.85 2.19
N TYR A 269 -13.40 -21.50 1.62
CA TYR A 269 -12.21 -22.35 1.53
C TYR A 269 -11.08 -21.81 2.42
N ARG A 270 -10.25 -22.72 2.93
CA ARG A 270 -8.91 -22.40 3.43
C ARG A 270 -7.90 -22.63 2.31
N VAL A 271 -7.15 -21.59 1.98
CA VAL A 271 -6.23 -21.58 0.85
C VAL A 271 -4.79 -21.61 1.35
N THR A 272 -4.01 -22.58 0.89
CA THR A 272 -2.56 -22.68 1.13
C THR A 272 -1.80 -22.35 -0.17
N PRO A 273 -1.12 -21.20 -0.26
CA PRO A 273 -0.30 -20.85 -1.40
C PRO A 273 1.09 -21.49 -1.32
N VAL A 274 1.49 -22.19 -2.37
CA VAL A 274 2.81 -22.80 -2.53
C VAL A 274 3.48 -22.21 -3.77
N ILE A 275 4.57 -21.46 -3.59
CA ILE A 275 5.38 -20.94 -4.69
C ILE A 275 6.17 -22.09 -5.28
N VAL A 276 5.95 -22.35 -6.57
CA VAL A 276 6.55 -23.46 -7.29
C VAL A 276 7.57 -22.96 -8.31
N GLU A 277 8.71 -23.65 -8.36
CA GLU A 277 9.72 -23.46 -9.40
C GLU A 277 9.48 -24.46 -10.55
N GLU A 278 10.07 -24.20 -11.72
CA GLU A 278 10.00 -25.13 -12.85
C GLU A 278 10.80 -26.41 -12.54
N CYS A 279 10.10 -27.46 -12.14
CA CYS A 279 10.67 -28.80 -11.91
C CYS A 279 10.23 -29.80 -13.00
N ALA A 280 11.04 -30.85 -13.20
CA ALA A 280 10.66 -32.01 -14.00
C ALA A 280 10.35 -33.21 -13.09
N SER A 281 9.23 -33.90 -13.30
CA SER A 281 8.95 -35.14 -12.58
C SER A 281 9.81 -36.30 -13.10
N LEU A 282 10.09 -37.30 -12.27
CA LEU A 282 10.81 -38.50 -12.70
C LEU A 282 10.14 -39.18 -13.90
N GLY A 283 8.80 -39.21 -13.95
CA GLY A 283 8.07 -39.75 -15.11
C GLY A 283 8.33 -38.97 -16.40
N ARG A 284 8.39 -37.63 -16.33
CA ARG A 284 8.77 -36.80 -17.48
C ARG A 284 10.22 -37.02 -17.88
N LEU A 285 11.14 -37.17 -16.93
CA LEU A 285 12.54 -37.46 -17.19
C LEU A 285 12.75 -38.84 -17.83
N ALA A 286 12.01 -39.85 -17.35
CA ALA A 286 12.01 -41.19 -17.93
C ALA A 286 11.47 -41.20 -19.36
N ALA A 287 10.35 -40.51 -19.62
CA ALA A 287 9.74 -40.42 -20.95
C ALA A 287 10.53 -39.57 -21.96
N ALA A 288 11.27 -38.56 -21.50
CA ALA A 288 11.99 -37.62 -22.35
C ALA A 288 13.35 -38.13 -22.88
N ALA A 289 13.76 -39.37 -22.54
CA ALA A 289 15.11 -39.91 -22.82
C ALA A 289 16.25 -38.94 -22.42
N ARG A 290 15.98 -38.09 -21.41
CA ARG A 290 16.94 -37.19 -20.77
C ARG A 290 17.04 -37.62 -19.31
N PRO A 291 18.13 -38.26 -18.91
CA PRO A 291 19.45 -38.23 -19.57
C PRO A 291 19.64 -39.30 -20.65
N ARG A 292 20.62 -39.09 -21.56
CA ARG A 292 21.01 -40.10 -22.57
C ARG A 292 21.40 -41.39 -21.82
N HIS A 293 20.60 -42.43 -21.97
CA HIS A 293 20.95 -43.75 -21.47
C HIS A 293 22.25 -44.23 -22.12
N ASP A 294 23.08 -44.93 -21.36
CA ASP A 294 24.26 -45.59 -21.89
C ASP A 294 23.84 -46.76 -22.84
N PRO A 295 24.78 -47.43 -23.54
CA PRO A 295 24.46 -48.53 -24.45
C PRO A 295 23.70 -49.71 -23.81
N THR A 296 23.66 -49.78 -22.48
CA THR A 296 22.92 -50.81 -21.72
C THR A 296 21.49 -50.37 -21.36
N GLY A 297 21.07 -49.17 -21.78
CA GLY A 297 19.72 -48.66 -21.57
C GLY A 297 19.47 -48.08 -20.18
N ARG A 298 20.51 -47.73 -19.43
CA ARG A 298 20.42 -47.13 -18.08
C ARG A 298 20.97 -45.70 -18.02
N VAL A 299 20.49 -44.92 -17.06
CA VAL A 299 21.05 -43.60 -16.72
C VAL A 299 22.53 -43.76 -16.31
N PRO A 300 23.46 -42.89 -16.74
CA PRO A 300 24.87 -42.97 -16.33
C PRO A 300 25.09 -42.74 -14.82
N SER A 301 26.02 -43.46 -14.19
CA SER A 301 26.29 -43.39 -12.74
C SER A 301 26.59 -41.98 -12.22
N ASN A 302 27.32 -41.16 -12.98
CA ASN A 302 27.64 -39.78 -12.58
C ASN A 302 26.41 -38.85 -12.50
N GLN A 303 25.26 -39.28 -13.03
CA GLN A 303 23.98 -38.56 -12.97
C GLN A 303 22.97 -39.29 -12.09
N GLY A 304 22.92 -40.63 -12.18
CA GLY A 304 21.99 -41.45 -11.40
C GLY A 304 22.33 -41.50 -9.91
N VAL A 305 23.61 -41.70 -9.55
CA VAL A 305 24.03 -41.87 -8.14
C VAL A 305 23.75 -40.61 -7.30
N PRO A 306 24.10 -39.38 -7.73
CA PRO A 306 23.79 -38.18 -6.95
C PRO A 306 22.28 -37.98 -6.74
N LEU A 307 21.46 -38.26 -7.76
CA LEU A 307 20.01 -38.09 -7.68
C LEU A 307 19.38 -39.14 -6.76
N VAL A 308 19.80 -40.41 -6.85
CA VAL A 308 19.33 -41.47 -5.94
C VAL A 308 19.65 -41.13 -4.49
N ARG A 309 20.87 -40.64 -4.24
CA ARG A 309 21.27 -40.20 -2.89
C ARG A 309 20.42 -39.05 -2.40
N ASP A 310 20.19 -38.03 -3.23
CA ASP A 310 19.39 -36.88 -2.85
C ASP A 310 17.90 -37.23 -2.67
N ALA A 311 17.36 -38.16 -3.46
CA ALA A 311 16.00 -38.66 -3.29
C ALA A 311 15.78 -39.35 -1.94
N PHE A 312 16.74 -40.19 -1.51
CA PHE A 312 16.66 -40.79 -0.17
C PHE A 312 16.93 -39.77 0.94
N ALA A 313 17.76 -38.75 0.71
CA ALA A 313 17.95 -37.65 1.65
C ALA A 313 16.66 -36.82 1.80
N ALA A 314 15.96 -36.58 0.70
CA ALA A 314 14.65 -35.95 0.69
C ALA A 314 13.65 -36.76 1.50
N LEU A 315 13.60 -38.08 1.29
CA LEU A 315 12.67 -38.93 2.02
C LEU A 315 13.04 -39.04 3.51
N ALA A 316 14.34 -39.03 3.83
CA ALA A 316 14.81 -39.00 5.22
C ALA A 316 14.37 -37.72 5.93
N ASP A 317 14.44 -36.56 5.28
CA ASP A 317 13.93 -35.30 5.83
C ASP A 317 12.41 -35.33 6.04
N VAL A 318 11.65 -35.98 5.14
CA VAL A 318 10.19 -36.18 5.31
C VAL A 318 9.90 -37.06 6.53
N HIS A 319 10.64 -38.17 6.70
CA HIS A 319 10.48 -39.10 7.81
C HIS A 319 10.98 -38.53 9.15
N GLU A 320 11.99 -37.66 9.14
CA GLU A 320 12.48 -36.94 10.33
C GLU A 320 11.39 -36.02 10.90
N LEU A 321 10.53 -35.47 10.05
CA LEU A 321 9.34 -34.71 10.45
C LEU A 321 8.17 -35.61 10.90
N GLU A 322 8.40 -36.92 11.02
CA GLU A 322 7.42 -37.94 11.36
C GLU A 322 6.24 -38.02 10.36
N ILE A 323 6.48 -37.60 9.11
CA ILE A 323 5.50 -37.64 8.01
C ILE A 323 5.69 -38.93 7.19
N THR A 324 4.63 -39.71 6.94
CA THR A 324 4.63 -40.78 5.92
C THR A 324 3.91 -40.29 4.67
N HIS A 325 4.52 -40.37 3.49
CA HIS A 325 3.97 -39.79 2.25
C HIS A 325 2.81 -40.61 1.65
N ARG A 326 2.89 -41.94 1.60
CA ARG A 326 1.82 -42.88 1.15
C ARG A 326 1.36 -42.80 -0.31
N ALA A 327 1.83 -41.82 -1.09
CA ALA A 327 1.39 -41.58 -2.47
C ALA A 327 2.55 -41.42 -3.47
N LEU A 328 3.72 -41.97 -3.14
CA LEU A 328 4.92 -41.90 -3.98
C LEU A 328 4.75 -42.67 -5.29
N GLN A 329 5.07 -42.01 -6.40
CA GLN A 329 4.98 -42.49 -7.77
C GLN A 329 5.82 -41.59 -8.69
N LEU A 330 6.04 -41.97 -9.95
CA LEU A 330 6.91 -41.23 -10.88
C LEU A 330 6.56 -39.74 -11.05
N ARG A 331 5.27 -39.35 -10.92
CA ARG A 331 4.85 -37.95 -11.03
C ARG A 331 5.02 -37.13 -9.75
N SER A 332 5.04 -37.79 -8.58
CA SER A 332 5.12 -37.11 -7.29
C SER A 332 6.56 -36.83 -6.85
N VAL A 333 7.55 -37.46 -7.50
CA VAL A 333 8.98 -37.18 -7.31
C VAL A 333 9.44 -36.17 -8.35
N GLU A 334 9.81 -34.97 -7.90
CA GLU A 334 10.25 -33.87 -8.74
C GLU A 334 11.73 -33.59 -8.59
N VAL A 335 12.36 -33.20 -9.69
CA VAL A 335 13.77 -32.83 -9.77
C VAL A 335 13.88 -31.40 -10.27
N THR A 336 14.57 -30.56 -9.52
CA THR A 336 14.87 -29.17 -9.90
C THR A 336 15.96 -29.11 -10.98
N PRO A 337 16.13 -27.99 -11.69
CA PRO A 337 17.25 -27.82 -12.64
C PRO A 337 18.64 -28.00 -12.01
N ALA A 338 18.76 -27.79 -10.69
CA ALA A 338 19.99 -27.99 -9.92
C ALA A 338 20.23 -29.46 -9.49
N GLY A 339 19.29 -30.36 -9.81
CA GLY A 339 19.39 -31.79 -9.45
C GLY A 339 18.92 -32.12 -8.03
N HIS A 340 18.17 -31.22 -7.38
CA HIS A 340 17.59 -31.42 -6.04
C HIS A 340 16.21 -32.06 -6.14
N VAL A 341 15.91 -33.00 -5.24
CA VAL A 341 14.69 -33.78 -5.21
C VAL A 341 13.70 -33.20 -4.21
N ARG A 342 12.47 -33.01 -4.70
CA ARG A 342 11.30 -32.55 -3.94
C ARG A 342 10.15 -33.54 -4.15
N PHE A 343 9.18 -33.52 -3.24
CA PHE A 343 7.97 -34.34 -3.36
C PHE A 343 6.72 -33.47 -3.50
N ARG A 344 5.68 -34.02 -4.13
CA ARG A 344 4.33 -33.44 -4.26
C ARG A 344 3.27 -34.51 -3.97
N ASP A 345 1.99 -34.13 -3.97
CA ASP A 345 0.85 -35.00 -3.68
C ASP A 345 0.84 -35.54 -2.22
N PHE A 346 1.09 -34.65 -1.26
CA PHE A 346 1.03 -34.98 0.17
C PHE A 346 -0.38 -35.22 0.70
N GLY A 347 -1.45 -35.06 -0.09
CA GLY A 347 -2.85 -35.17 0.37
C GLY A 347 -3.23 -36.49 1.08
N ARG A 348 -2.42 -37.54 0.94
CA ARG A 348 -2.59 -38.85 1.61
C ARG A 348 -1.61 -39.13 2.73
N ALA A 349 -0.81 -38.13 3.10
CA ALA A 349 0.22 -38.31 4.09
C ALA A 349 -0.35 -38.60 5.47
N HIS A 350 0.51 -39.14 6.33
CA HIS A 350 0.21 -39.41 7.72
C HIS A 350 1.12 -38.58 8.60
N LEU A 351 0.55 -37.91 9.61
CA LEU A 351 1.25 -36.99 10.50
C LEU A 351 1.47 -37.59 11.91
N PRO A 352 2.37 -37.00 12.72
CA PRO A 352 2.64 -37.45 14.10
C PRO A 352 1.48 -37.19 15.06
N SER A 353 0.46 -38.05 15.04
CA SER A 353 -0.58 -38.22 16.09
C SER A 353 -1.66 -39.26 15.74
N ALA A 354 -1.37 -40.20 14.83
CA ALA A 354 -2.33 -41.14 14.24
C ALA A 354 -3.46 -40.48 13.42
N GLN A 355 -3.18 -39.31 12.84
CA GLN A 355 -4.13 -38.54 12.06
C GLN A 355 -3.70 -38.51 10.59
N THR A 356 -4.56 -39.07 9.73
CA THR A 356 -4.44 -38.96 8.28
C THR A 356 -4.87 -37.56 7.83
N ILE A 357 -4.18 -36.98 6.84
CA ILE A 357 -4.65 -35.72 6.22
C ILE A 357 -5.68 -35.94 5.10
N ALA A 358 -5.83 -37.18 4.62
CA ALA A 358 -6.89 -37.55 3.68
C ALA A 358 -8.25 -37.76 4.37
N PRO A 359 -9.36 -37.22 3.83
CA PRO A 359 -10.72 -37.49 4.31
C PRO A 359 -11.18 -38.94 4.11
N ALA A 360 -10.60 -39.67 3.15
CA ALA A 360 -10.80 -41.11 2.96
C ALA A 360 -9.54 -41.78 2.38
N LEU A 361 -9.23 -43.00 2.82
CA LEU A 361 -8.16 -43.82 2.25
C LEU A 361 -8.77 -44.83 1.27
N ASP A 362 -8.87 -44.49 0.00
CA ASP A 362 -9.26 -45.43 -1.06
C ASP A 362 -8.06 -46.23 -1.58
N GLU A 363 -8.32 -47.45 -2.08
CA GLU A 363 -7.29 -48.33 -2.65
C GLU A 363 -7.12 -48.13 -4.17
N ASP A 364 -8.00 -47.35 -4.82
CA ASP A 364 -8.10 -47.18 -6.28
C ASP A 364 -7.24 -46.02 -6.83
N HIS A 365 -6.42 -45.36 -6.00
CA HIS A 365 -5.55 -44.25 -6.42
C HIS A 365 -4.41 -44.71 -7.34
N PRO A 366 -3.92 -43.90 -8.32
CA PRO A 366 -2.87 -44.34 -9.24
C PRO A 366 -1.51 -44.68 -8.59
N SER A 367 -1.19 -44.13 -7.41
CA SER A 367 0.00 -44.57 -6.64
C SER A 367 -0.13 -46.00 -6.11
N ALA A 368 -1.36 -46.52 -6.13
CA ALA A 368 -1.77 -47.90 -6.33
C ALA A 368 -0.62 -48.91 -6.47
N GLY A 369 -0.14 -48.95 -7.71
CA GLY A 369 0.84 -49.89 -8.21
C GLY A 369 2.26 -49.64 -7.72
N PHE A 370 2.57 -48.53 -7.05
CA PHE A 370 3.93 -48.25 -6.57
C PHE A 370 4.19 -48.79 -5.16
N ARG A 371 3.14 -49.20 -4.45
CA ARG A 371 3.22 -49.69 -3.08
C ARG A 371 3.77 -51.12 -3.00
N PRO A 372 4.35 -51.53 -1.86
CA PRO A 372 4.70 -52.93 -1.64
C PRO A 372 3.47 -53.85 -1.83
N PRO A 373 3.60 -54.97 -2.58
CA PRO A 373 2.50 -55.90 -2.79
C PRO A 373 1.91 -56.42 -1.47
N GLY A 374 0.58 -56.38 -1.35
CA GLY A 374 -0.14 -56.99 -0.22
C GLY A 374 -0.27 -56.13 1.05
N ILE A 375 0.15 -54.86 1.02
CA ILE A 375 0.00 -53.91 2.14
C ILE A 375 -1.15 -52.93 1.86
N PRO A 376 -2.27 -53.01 2.61
CA PRO A 376 -3.35 -52.02 2.49
C PRO A 376 -2.88 -50.62 2.91
N LEU A 377 -3.44 -49.57 2.31
CA LEU A 377 -3.04 -48.17 2.54
C LEU A 377 -3.14 -47.77 4.01
N ALA A 378 -4.13 -48.32 4.72
CA ALA A 378 -4.35 -48.10 6.15
C ALA A 378 -3.18 -48.54 7.03
N PHE A 379 -2.37 -49.50 6.58
CA PHE A 379 -1.22 -50.04 7.32
C PHE A 379 0.12 -49.52 6.81
N HIS A 380 0.13 -48.65 5.80
CA HIS A 380 1.35 -48.12 5.16
C HIS A 380 2.21 -47.35 6.16
N GLN A 381 3.45 -47.81 6.32
CA GLN A 381 4.48 -47.31 7.24
C GLN A 381 5.60 -46.52 6.50
N PRO A 382 6.48 -45.79 7.20
CA PRO A 382 7.59 -45.07 6.57
C PRO A 382 8.51 -45.93 5.69
N ASP A 383 8.77 -47.19 6.04
CA ASP A 383 9.59 -48.10 5.23
C ASP A 383 8.90 -48.55 3.94
N ASP A 384 7.56 -48.49 3.87
CA ASP A 384 6.80 -48.70 2.63
C ASP A 384 6.96 -47.52 1.65
N ASP A 385 7.21 -46.30 2.14
CA ASP A 385 7.61 -45.17 1.28
C ASP A 385 9.00 -45.37 0.69
N VAL A 386 9.93 -45.95 1.46
CA VAL A 386 11.28 -46.27 0.96
C VAL A 386 11.19 -47.26 -0.20
N TYR A 387 10.34 -48.28 -0.08
CA TYR A 387 10.06 -49.21 -1.17
C TYR A 387 9.48 -48.49 -2.38
N SER A 388 8.46 -47.65 -2.18
CA SER A 388 7.76 -46.94 -3.24
C SER A 388 8.70 -45.98 -3.99
N LEU A 389 9.57 -45.27 -3.26
CA LEU A 389 10.60 -44.41 -3.85
C LEU A 389 11.66 -45.21 -4.60
N ALA A 390 12.16 -46.31 -4.03
CA ALA A 390 13.14 -47.16 -4.70
C ALA A 390 12.59 -47.72 -6.01
N LEU A 391 11.30 -48.05 -6.07
CA LEU A 391 10.62 -48.50 -7.27
C LEU A 391 10.59 -47.41 -8.35
N CYS A 392 10.23 -46.17 -7.97
CA CYS A 392 10.27 -45.01 -8.86
C CYS A 392 11.68 -44.76 -9.41
N LEU A 393 12.69 -44.80 -8.54
CA LEU A 393 14.08 -44.57 -8.92
C LEU A 393 14.59 -45.65 -9.87
N VAL A 394 14.28 -46.93 -9.63
CA VAL A 394 14.69 -48.02 -10.52
C VAL A 394 14.01 -47.93 -11.89
N GLN A 395 12.72 -47.59 -11.95
CA GLN A 395 12.06 -47.34 -13.22
C GLN A 395 12.73 -46.20 -14.00
N TRP A 396 12.98 -45.07 -13.34
CA TRP A 396 13.66 -43.93 -13.95
C TRP A 396 15.08 -44.28 -14.44
N LEU A 397 15.88 -44.96 -13.61
CA LEU A 397 17.24 -45.38 -13.95
C LEU A 397 17.30 -46.27 -15.20
N HIS A 398 16.20 -46.96 -15.53
CA HIS A 398 16.08 -47.83 -16.70
C HIS A 398 15.16 -47.27 -17.79
N GLY A 399 14.77 -45.98 -17.70
CA GLY A 399 13.95 -45.31 -18.70
C GLY A 399 12.52 -45.82 -18.82
N ASP A 400 12.00 -46.46 -17.77
CA ASP A 400 10.61 -46.90 -17.69
C ASP A 400 9.73 -45.79 -17.11
N ALA A 401 8.70 -45.40 -17.86
CA ALA A 401 7.77 -44.33 -17.49
C ALA A 401 6.34 -44.87 -17.30
N SER A 402 6.15 -46.18 -17.13
CA SER A 402 4.83 -46.77 -16.94
C SER A 402 4.21 -46.37 -15.60
N ASP A 403 2.90 -46.07 -15.61
CA ASP A 403 2.10 -45.84 -14.39
C ASP A 403 1.76 -47.15 -13.64
N LEU A 404 2.11 -48.31 -14.23
CA LEU A 404 1.95 -49.64 -13.66
C LEU A 404 3.34 -50.30 -13.63
N PRO A 405 4.09 -50.21 -12.52
CA PRO A 405 5.42 -50.77 -12.42
C PRO A 405 5.39 -52.30 -12.30
N ASP A 406 6.36 -52.95 -12.94
CA ASP A 406 6.64 -54.37 -12.72
C ASP A 406 7.62 -54.53 -11.55
N HIS A 407 7.10 -54.91 -10.39
CA HIS A 407 7.88 -55.05 -9.15
C HIS A 407 8.97 -56.12 -9.23
N ASP A 408 8.72 -57.22 -9.94
CA ASP A 408 9.70 -58.31 -10.08
C ASP A 408 10.84 -57.88 -11.00
N LEU A 409 10.51 -57.23 -12.11
CA LEU A 409 11.48 -56.66 -13.02
C LEU A 409 12.30 -55.55 -12.35
N ALA A 410 11.67 -54.69 -11.56
CA ALA A 410 12.36 -53.64 -10.81
C ALA A 410 13.37 -54.22 -9.81
N ARG A 411 13.01 -55.26 -9.04
CA ARG A 411 13.96 -55.93 -8.14
C ARG A 411 15.16 -56.51 -8.89
N GLN A 412 14.94 -57.13 -10.05
CA GLN A 412 16.03 -57.65 -10.89
C GLN A 412 16.94 -56.52 -11.42
N ARG A 413 16.33 -55.42 -11.88
CA ARG A 413 17.03 -54.24 -12.41
C ARG A 413 17.79 -53.45 -11.35
N ALA A 414 17.29 -53.40 -10.12
CA ALA A 414 17.92 -52.72 -9.01
C ALA A 414 19.32 -53.30 -8.74
N ALA A 415 19.42 -54.63 -8.65
CA ALA A 415 20.68 -55.33 -8.41
C ALA A 415 21.73 -55.14 -9.53
N ALA A 416 21.29 -54.81 -10.75
CA ALA A 416 22.16 -54.65 -11.91
C ALA A 416 22.80 -53.25 -12.03
N TYR A 417 22.38 -52.27 -11.22
CA TYR A 417 22.91 -50.91 -11.29
C TYR A 417 24.20 -50.77 -10.45
N PRO A 418 25.36 -50.41 -11.04
CA PRO A 418 26.62 -50.27 -10.34
C PRO A 418 26.56 -49.17 -9.28
N GLU A 419 27.42 -49.22 -8.26
CA GLU A 419 27.48 -48.28 -7.13
C GLU A 419 26.28 -48.27 -6.17
N VAL A 420 25.02 -48.22 -6.64
CA VAL A 420 23.82 -48.05 -5.79
C VAL A 420 22.88 -49.25 -5.76
N GLY A 421 23.09 -50.24 -6.65
CA GLY A 421 22.17 -51.36 -6.79
C GLY A 421 21.98 -52.21 -5.54
N HIS A 422 23.04 -52.36 -4.73
CA HIS A 422 22.97 -53.07 -3.45
C HIS A 422 22.08 -52.36 -2.41
N VAL A 423 22.01 -51.02 -2.45
CA VAL A 423 21.12 -50.22 -1.59
C VAL A 423 19.69 -50.32 -2.09
N LEU A 424 19.47 -50.08 -3.40
CA LEU A 424 18.14 -50.14 -4.02
C LEU A 424 17.49 -51.52 -3.88
N ALA A 425 18.26 -52.61 -4.00
CA ALA A 425 17.77 -53.97 -3.81
C ALA A 425 17.26 -54.22 -2.39
N ARG A 426 17.93 -53.67 -1.37
CA ARG A 426 17.48 -53.76 0.03
C ARG A 426 16.24 -52.92 0.28
N CYS A 427 16.17 -51.71 -0.29
CA CYS A 427 14.97 -50.86 -0.22
C CYS A 427 13.74 -51.52 -0.88
N LEU A 428 13.94 -52.35 -1.91
CA LEU A 428 12.88 -53.12 -2.59
C LEU A 428 12.61 -54.50 -1.99
N SER A 429 13.09 -54.80 -0.78
CA SER A 429 12.79 -56.07 -0.10
C SER A 429 11.30 -56.18 0.23
N LEU A 430 10.72 -57.37 0.04
CA LEU A 430 9.34 -57.63 0.48
C LEU A 430 9.28 -57.84 2.00
N ASP A 431 10.35 -58.35 2.61
CA ASP A 431 10.49 -58.42 4.06
C ASP A 431 10.81 -57.03 4.62
N ALA A 432 9.87 -56.46 5.37
CA ALA A 432 10.00 -55.15 6.00
C ALA A 432 11.22 -55.06 6.93
N THR A 433 11.65 -56.16 7.54
CA THR A 433 12.80 -56.18 8.45
C THR A 433 14.15 -56.03 7.73
N ASP A 434 14.19 -56.38 6.44
CA ASP A 434 15.37 -56.24 5.59
C ASP A 434 15.45 -54.88 4.87
N ARG A 435 14.36 -54.11 4.86
CA ARG A 435 14.30 -52.80 4.22
C ARG A 435 15.11 -51.77 5.00
N LEU A 436 15.86 -50.96 4.27
CA LEU A 436 16.56 -49.82 4.84
C LEU A 436 15.58 -48.70 5.18
N THR A 437 15.85 -47.97 6.26
CA THR A 437 15.24 -46.65 6.45
C THR A 437 15.83 -45.66 5.45
N ALA A 438 15.13 -44.56 5.18
CA ALA A 438 15.63 -43.53 4.26
C ALA A 438 17.00 -42.99 4.71
N SER A 439 17.18 -42.68 5.99
CA SER A 439 18.47 -42.22 6.55
C SER A 439 19.58 -43.27 6.42
N ALA A 440 19.27 -44.56 6.61
CA ALA A 440 20.25 -45.63 6.44
C ALA A 440 20.63 -45.81 4.95
N ALA A 441 19.70 -45.61 4.03
CA ALA A 441 20.00 -45.59 2.60
C ALA A 441 20.94 -44.44 2.23
N VAL A 442 20.74 -43.23 2.77
CA VAL A 442 21.64 -42.08 2.56
C VAL A 442 23.06 -42.38 3.05
N GLN A 443 23.19 -42.96 4.25
CA GLN A 443 24.48 -43.32 4.83
C GLN A 443 25.21 -44.36 3.98
N ALA A 444 24.49 -45.35 3.45
CA ALA A 444 25.05 -46.36 2.55
C ALA A 444 25.49 -45.79 1.18
N LEU A 445 24.98 -44.60 0.81
CA LEU A 445 25.24 -43.93 -0.47
C LEU A 445 26.30 -42.80 -0.40
N ALA A 446 26.90 -42.55 0.76
CA ALA A 446 27.89 -41.47 0.94
C ALA A 446 29.23 -41.79 0.24
N PRO A 447 29.83 -40.85 -0.53
CA PRO A 447 31.15 -41.04 -1.11
C PRO A 447 32.25 -41.02 -0.04
N ALA A 448 33.32 -41.79 -0.24
CA ALA A 448 34.55 -41.61 0.53
C ALA A 448 35.12 -40.20 0.27
N SER A 449 35.48 -39.46 1.31
CA SER A 449 35.93 -38.07 1.26
C SER A 449 37.13 -37.86 0.32
N ALA A 450 37.10 -36.76 -0.47
CA ALA A 450 38.17 -36.36 -1.39
C ALA A 450 39.20 -35.42 -0.71
N PRO A 451 40.48 -35.40 -1.17
CA PRO A 451 41.59 -34.77 -0.44
C PRO A 451 41.78 -33.25 -0.70
N ASP A 452 42.31 -32.56 0.31
CA ASP A 452 42.73 -31.14 0.39
C ASP A 452 43.56 -30.65 -0.83
N GLN A 453 43.11 -29.57 -1.47
CA GLN A 453 43.97 -28.69 -2.27
C GLN A 453 44.12 -27.32 -1.56
N PRO A 454 45.33 -26.75 -1.46
CA PRO A 454 45.53 -25.45 -0.82
C PRO A 454 44.93 -24.29 -1.64
N LEU A 455 44.15 -23.42 -0.98
CA LEU A 455 43.55 -22.21 -1.57
C LEU A 455 44.64 -21.21 -2.02
N ARG A 456 44.59 -20.74 -3.27
CA ARG A 456 45.51 -19.72 -3.82
C ARG A 456 44.76 -18.67 -4.63
N GLU A 457 45.37 -17.49 -4.80
CA GLU A 457 44.88 -16.47 -5.74
C GLU A 457 44.70 -17.07 -7.14
N GLY A 458 43.61 -16.70 -7.82
CA GLY A 458 43.21 -17.24 -9.11
C GLY A 458 42.40 -18.54 -9.06
N THR A 459 42.28 -19.20 -7.89
CA THR A 459 41.41 -20.38 -7.73
C THR A 459 39.96 -20.00 -8.00
N VAL A 460 39.25 -20.80 -8.82
CA VAL A 460 37.83 -20.60 -9.11
C VAL A 460 37.01 -21.64 -8.37
N LEU A 461 36.15 -21.19 -7.44
CA LEU A 461 35.24 -22.04 -6.68
C LEU A 461 33.85 -22.03 -7.29
N ALA A 462 33.22 -23.22 -7.28
CA ALA A 462 31.89 -23.46 -7.86
C ALA A 462 31.75 -22.95 -9.31
N GLY A 463 32.86 -22.87 -10.06
CA GLY A 463 32.88 -22.33 -11.43
C GLY A 463 32.53 -20.84 -11.54
N ARG A 464 32.49 -20.09 -10.43
CA ARG A 464 31.93 -18.72 -10.37
C ARG A 464 32.79 -17.73 -9.59
N TYR A 465 33.32 -18.13 -8.43
CA TYR A 465 34.01 -17.22 -7.52
C TYR A 465 35.52 -17.36 -7.68
N ARG A 466 36.15 -16.38 -8.34
CA ARG A 466 37.59 -16.35 -8.53
C ARG A 466 38.25 -15.64 -7.35
N LEU A 467 39.07 -16.34 -6.59
CA LEU A 467 39.81 -15.75 -5.47
C LEU A 467 40.79 -14.69 -5.97
N VAL A 468 40.70 -13.49 -5.42
CA VAL A 468 41.53 -12.33 -5.80
C VAL A 468 42.68 -12.17 -4.82
N ARG A 469 42.40 -12.06 -3.52
CA ARG A 469 43.40 -11.94 -2.46
C ARG A 469 42.80 -12.31 -1.11
N GLN A 470 43.64 -12.71 -0.16
CA GLN A 470 43.21 -12.92 1.21
C GLN A 470 42.94 -11.58 1.90
N LEU A 471 41.82 -11.49 2.64
CA LEU A 471 41.43 -10.31 3.41
C LEU A 471 41.85 -10.42 4.88
N GLY A 472 41.83 -11.64 5.43
CA GLY A 472 42.23 -11.90 6.81
C GLY A 472 42.23 -13.38 7.15
N GLU A 473 42.93 -13.74 8.23
CA GLU A 473 42.93 -15.07 8.81
C GLU A 473 42.47 -14.97 10.27
N GLY A 474 41.37 -15.66 10.60
CA GLY A 474 40.82 -15.70 11.95
C GLY A 474 40.90 -17.09 12.56
N ALA A 475 40.56 -17.18 13.85
CA ALA A 475 40.52 -18.43 14.60
C ALA A 475 39.49 -19.43 14.06
N TRP A 476 38.41 -18.95 13.43
CA TRP A 476 37.27 -19.75 12.98
C TRP A 476 37.21 -19.90 11.46
N ALA A 477 37.81 -18.97 10.71
CA ALA A 477 37.71 -18.92 9.27
C ALA A 477 38.88 -18.17 8.62
N THR A 478 39.08 -18.40 7.33
CA THR A 478 39.94 -17.56 6.48
C THR A 478 39.06 -16.80 5.49
N THR A 479 39.24 -15.49 5.40
CA THR A 479 38.38 -14.63 4.59
C THR A 479 39.12 -14.14 3.35
N TRP A 480 38.49 -14.27 2.19
CA TRP A 480 39.04 -13.91 0.90
C TRP A 480 38.16 -12.92 0.16
N LEU A 481 38.79 -12.03 -0.59
CA LEU A 481 38.13 -11.27 -1.65
C LEU A 481 38.05 -12.18 -2.87
N ALA A 482 36.87 -12.31 -3.46
CA ALA A 482 36.65 -13.01 -4.70
C ALA A 482 35.93 -12.12 -5.72
N HIS A 483 36.16 -12.38 -6.99
CA HIS A 483 35.39 -11.84 -8.10
C HIS A 483 34.29 -12.84 -8.47
N ASP A 484 33.04 -12.41 -8.43
CA ASP A 484 31.90 -13.18 -8.94
C ASP A 484 31.78 -12.97 -10.45
N ASP A 485 32.21 -13.96 -11.23
CA ASP A 485 32.26 -13.87 -12.68
C ASP A 485 30.86 -13.76 -13.33
N ASN A 486 29.79 -14.16 -12.64
CA ASN A 486 28.42 -14.06 -13.15
C ASN A 486 27.81 -12.66 -12.93
N LEU A 487 28.12 -12.04 -11.80
CA LEU A 487 27.55 -10.74 -11.41
C LEU A 487 28.47 -9.56 -11.71
N ASP A 488 29.71 -9.81 -12.14
CA ASP A 488 30.75 -8.81 -12.37
C ASP A 488 30.96 -7.90 -11.15
N LYS A 489 31.00 -8.52 -9.95
CA LYS A 489 31.12 -7.81 -8.67
C LYS A 489 32.01 -8.57 -7.69
N HIS A 490 32.63 -7.82 -6.79
CA HIS A 490 33.40 -8.40 -5.70
C HIS A 490 32.51 -9.01 -4.60
N ARG A 491 33.01 -10.08 -3.97
CA ARG A 491 32.40 -10.78 -2.84
C ARG A 491 33.45 -11.16 -1.80
N THR A 492 32.97 -11.36 -0.57
CA THR A 492 33.77 -11.88 0.52
C THR A 492 33.44 -13.36 0.71
N LEU A 493 34.44 -14.23 0.61
CA LEU A 493 34.31 -15.68 0.84
C LEU A 493 34.98 -16.03 2.15
N LYS A 494 34.19 -16.52 3.12
CA LYS A 494 34.65 -16.94 4.44
C LYS A 494 34.73 -18.46 4.48
N PHE A 495 35.95 -18.99 4.44
CA PHE A 495 36.24 -20.42 4.51
C PHE A 495 36.30 -20.84 5.97
N LEU A 496 35.29 -21.57 6.42
CA LEU A 496 35.20 -22.03 7.80
C LEU A 496 36.20 -23.16 8.05
N ARG A 497 36.80 -23.20 9.24
CA ARG A 497 37.82 -24.22 9.57
C ARG A 497 37.17 -25.55 9.99
N PRO A 498 37.49 -26.68 9.33
CA PRO A 498 36.89 -27.98 9.65
C PRO A 498 37.13 -28.46 11.09
N ASP A 499 38.24 -28.04 11.72
CA ASP A 499 38.56 -28.40 13.12
C ASP A 499 37.79 -27.56 14.16
N ARG A 500 37.04 -26.53 13.72
CA ARG A 500 36.39 -25.55 14.61
C ARG A 500 34.90 -25.40 14.39
N VAL A 501 34.41 -25.67 13.18
CA VAL A 501 33.03 -25.43 12.78
C VAL A 501 32.48 -26.68 12.08
N SER A 502 31.33 -27.18 12.51
CA SER A 502 30.64 -28.27 11.82
C SER A 502 29.84 -27.76 10.61
N ALA A 503 29.48 -28.65 9.69
CA ALA A 503 28.66 -28.27 8.53
C ALA A 503 27.26 -27.77 8.94
N GLU A 504 26.72 -28.26 10.05
CA GLU A 504 25.46 -27.81 10.65
C GLU A 504 25.60 -26.41 11.23
N GLN A 505 26.71 -26.12 11.92
CA GLN A 505 26.98 -24.77 12.44
C GLN A 505 27.14 -23.76 11.30
N ALA A 506 27.85 -24.13 10.23
CA ALA A 506 27.98 -23.34 9.01
C ALA A 506 26.62 -23.07 8.34
N LYS A 507 25.74 -24.09 8.33
CA LYS A 507 24.36 -23.97 7.81
C LYS A 507 23.54 -22.99 8.65
N ALA A 508 23.57 -23.14 9.97
CA ALA A 508 22.84 -22.30 10.90
C ALA A 508 23.31 -20.83 10.84
N GLU A 509 24.63 -20.59 10.73
CA GLU A 509 25.20 -19.24 10.55
C GLU A 509 24.66 -18.57 9.29
N PHE A 510 24.63 -19.31 8.16
CA PHE A 510 24.04 -18.82 6.92
C PHE A 510 22.54 -18.53 7.06
N GLU A 511 21.76 -19.48 7.56
CA GLU A 511 20.29 -19.34 7.69
C GLU A 511 19.90 -18.16 8.59
N ASN A 512 20.63 -17.96 9.68
CA ASN A 512 20.42 -16.83 10.59
C ASN A 512 20.75 -15.50 9.91
N ALA A 513 21.86 -15.39 9.18
CA ALA A 513 22.28 -14.13 8.56
C ALA A 513 21.56 -13.82 7.22
N TRP A 514 21.05 -14.84 6.52
CA TRP A 514 20.45 -14.73 5.19
C TRP A 514 19.21 -13.84 5.14
N ILE A 515 18.38 -13.88 6.19
CA ILE A 515 17.13 -13.12 6.27
C ILE A 515 17.36 -11.62 6.51
N LEU A 516 18.54 -11.24 6.97
CA LEU A 516 18.84 -9.85 7.30
C LEU A 516 18.94 -9.00 6.03
N ARG A 517 18.13 -7.95 5.96
CA ARG A 517 18.13 -6.95 4.90
C ARG A 517 18.30 -5.59 5.57
N SER A 518 19.52 -5.05 5.52
CA SER A 518 19.87 -3.78 6.14
C SER A 518 20.90 -3.04 5.29
N HIS A 519 20.87 -1.70 5.33
CA HIS A 519 21.91 -0.85 4.75
C HIS A 519 23.13 -0.69 5.67
N HIS A 520 23.00 -1.07 6.94
CA HIS A 520 24.01 -0.95 7.99
C HIS A 520 24.70 -2.28 8.31
N CYS A 521 24.31 -3.38 7.65
CA CYS A 521 24.90 -4.70 7.81
C CYS A 521 25.30 -5.28 6.45
N ALA A 522 26.43 -6.00 6.38
CA ALA A 522 26.81 -6.71 5.16
C ALA A 522 25.80 -7.83 4.85
N ARG A 523 25.35 -7.88 3.59
CA ARG A 523 24.36 -8.88 3.17
C ARG A 523 25.00 -10.25 2.97
N MET A 524 24.39 -11.29 3.53
CA MET A 524 24.72 -12.68 3.21
C MET A 524 24.12 -13.04 1.85
N ASP A 525 24.94 -13.59 0.94
CA ASP A 525 24.64 -13.76 -0.49
C ASP A 525 24.56 -15.23 -0.94
N ASP A 526 25.33 -16.14 -0.33
CA ASP A 526 25.31 -17.56 -0.69
C ASP A 526 26.02 -18.42 0.38
N ARG A 527 25.85 -19.74 0.31
CA ARG A 527 26.67 -20.72 1.02
C ARG A 527 27.10 -21.83 0.06
N LEU A 528 28.40 -22.02 -0.08
CA LEU A 528 28.96 -23.15 -0.82
C LEU A 528 29.18 -24.32 0.13
N PRO A 529 28.70 -25.52 -0.19
CA PRO A 529 28.87 -26.70 0.66
C PRO A 529 30.31 -27.23 0.66
N ASN A 530 31.12 -26.85 -0.33
CA ASN A 530 32.49 -27.32 -0.49
C ASN A 530 33.49 -26.17 -0.65
N PRO A 531 34.71 -26.30 -0.07
CA PRO A 531 35.16 -27.41 0.79
C PRO A 531 34.39 -27.49 2.12
N GLU A 532 34.25 -28.71 2.69
CA GLU A 532 33.66 -28.90 4.03
C GLU A 532 34.49 -28.12 5.08
N PRO A 533 33.85 -27.52 6.10
CA PRO A 533 32.44 -27.60 6.49
C PRO A 533 31.51 -26.62 5.74
N GLY A 534 32.06 -25.79 4.85
CA GLY A 534 31.35 -24.85 3.99
C GLY A 534 32.04 -23.50 3.84
N VAL A 535 31.67 -22.74 2.80
CA VAL A 535 32.14 -21.37 2.53
C VAL A 535 30.94 -20.42 2.53
N LEU A 536 30.99 -19.37 3.35
CA LEU A 536 29.96 -18.33 3.35
C LEU A 536 30.33 -17.23 2.37
N VAL A 537 29.39 -16.85 1.51
CA VAL A 537 29.55 -15.78 0.53
C VAL A 537 28.71 -14.60 1.00
N GLN A 538 29.36 -13.44 1.16
CA GLN A 538 28.69 -12.22 1.59
C GLN A 538 29.13 -11.02 0.74
N GLU A 539 28.39 -9.94 0.84
CA GLU A 539 28.71 -8.65 0.24
C GLU A 539 30.15 -8.22 0.61
N TYR A 540 30.89 -7.75 -0.40
CA TYR A 540 32.15 -7.06 -0.14
C TYR A 540 31.88 -5.59 0.16
N VAL A 541 32.11 -5.18 1.40
CA VAL A 541 31.99 -3.78 1.82
C VAL A 541 33.33 -3.08 1.58
N PRO A 542 33.42 -2.10 0.67
CA PRO A 542 34.65 -1.35 0.44
C PRO A 542 34.90 -0.38 1.60
N GLY A 543 36.09 -0.44 2.21
CA GLY A 543 36.46 0.41 3.33
C GLY A 543 37.60 -0.17 4.17
N GLN A 544 37.81 0.40 5.35
CA GLN A 544 38.73 -0.11 6.37
C GLN A 544 37.94 -0.54 7.60
N THR A 545 38.45 -1.51 8.35
CA THR A 545 37.89 -1.82 9.68
C THR A 545 38.04 -0.58 10.58
N LEU A 546 37.17 -0.38 11.57
CA LEU A 546 37.28 0.73 12.52
C LEU A 546 38.62 0.68 13.26
N HIS A 547 39.13 -0.53 13.54
CA HIS A 547 40.46 -0.76 14.07
C HIS A 547 41.55 -0.14 13.18
N ASP A 548 41.59 -0.50 11.90
CA ASP A 548 42.62 -0.02 10.97
C ASP A 548 42.42 1.47 10.64
N PHE A 549 41.16 1.91 10.61
CA PHE A 549 40.80 3.30 10.36
C PHE A 549 41.42 4.22 11.43
N VAL A 550 41.31 3.89 12.71
CA VAL A 550 41.92 4.71 13.78
C VAL A 550 43.42 4.47 13.96
N ALA A 551 43.94 3.28 13.59
CA ALA A 551 45.36 2.97 13.68
C ALA A 551 46.19 3.63 12.56
N GLY A 552 45.62 3.74 11.36
CA GLY A 552 46.28 4.27 10.16
C GLY A 552 45.99 5.73 9.84
N SER A 553 45.02 6.37 10.50
CA SER A 553 44.52 7.72 10.18
C SER A 553 44.63 8.69 11.35
N ARG A 554 44.19 9.95 11.11
CA ARG A 554 44.00 10.95 12.17
C ARG A 554 42.96 10.47 13.18
N PRO A 555 43.04 10.90 14.46
CA PRO A 555 42.02 10.56 15.44
C PRO A 555 40.62 11.05 15.01
N LEU A 556 39.57 10.33 15.44
CA LEU A 556 38.18 10.58 15.06
C LEU A 556 37.70 11.99 15.45
N GLU A 557 36.92 12.64 14.60
CA GLU A 557 36.16 13.82 15.01
C GLU A 557 34.85 13.45 15.69
N ARG A 558 34.28 14.42 16.43
CA ARG A 558 33.01 14.28 17.14
C ARG A 558 31.90 13.73 16.26
N GLU A 559 31.71 14.32 15.08
CA GLU A 559 30.59 13.98 14.22
C GLU A 559 30.81 12.65 13.47
N GLU A 560 32.06 12.32 13.13
CA GLU A 560 32.40 10.99 12.59
C GLU A 560 32.11 9.90 13.62
N ALA A 561 32.54 10.08 14.87
CA ALA A 561 32.26 9.13 15.95
C ALA A 561 30.77 8.96 16.22
N ARG A 562 30.00 10.07 16.22
CA ARG A 562 28.54 10.05 16.37
C ARG A 562 27.87 9.25 15.27
N ARG A 563 28.22 9.49 14.00
CA ARG A 563 27.66 8.77 12.85
C ARG A 563 27.99 7.28 12.89
N ILE A 564 29.25 6.93 13.14
CA ILE A 564 29.68 5.52 13.25
C ILE A 564 28.89 4.80 14.35
N ALA A 565 28.72 5.44 15.51
CA ALA A 565 27.92 4.89 16.60
C ALA A 565 26.45 4.67 16.19
N ALA A 566 25.84 5.66 15.56
CA ALA A 566 24.45 5.59 15.12
C ALA A 566 24.24 4.49 14.05
N ASP A 567 25.12 4.42 13.05
CA ASP A 567 25.06 3.41 11.99
C ASP A 567 25.19 1.98 12.55
N VAL A 568 26.13 1.77 13.48
CA VAL A 568 26.31 0.47 14.15
C VAL A 568 25.06 0.11 14.96
N LEU A 569 24.49 1.06 15.70
CA LEU A 569 23.27 0.84 16.48
C LEU A 569 22.04 0.58 15.60
N HIS A 570 21.92 1.23 14.44
CA HIS A 570 20.87 0.92 13.46
C HIS A 570 21.04 -0.50 12.88
N GLY A 571 22.27 -0.91 12.57
CA GLY A 571 22.53 -2.29 12.13
C GLY A 571 22.16 -3.34 13.18
N LEU A 572 22.42 -3.05 14.46
CA LEU A 572 21.95 -3.89 15.57
C LEU A 572 20.42 -3.87 15.71
N ALA A 573 19.78 -2.72 15.55
CA ALA A 573 18.32 -2.63 15.60
C ALA A 573 17.66 -3.48 14.50
N ASP A 574 18.19 -3.43 13.28
CA ASP A 574 17.72 -4.24 12.15
C ASP A 574 17.87 -5.75 12.43
N ALA A 575 18.97 -6.16 13.06
CA ALA A 575 19.19 -7.55 13.47
C ALA A 575 18.25 -7.97 14.62
N HIS A 576 18.11 -7.12 15.65
CA HIS A 576 17.25 -7.36 16.82
C HIS A 576 15.77 -7.46 16.43
N ALA A 577 15.32 -6.69 15.42
CA ALA A 577 13.97 -6.81 14.85
C ALA A 577 13.69 -8.20 14.25
N GLN A 578 14.73 -8.93 13.84
CA GLN A 578 14.67 -10.32 13.36
C GLN A 578 15.01 -11.34 14.47
N SER A 579 15.06 -10.90 15.73
CA SER A 579 15.47 -11.72 16.90
C SER A 579 16.88 -12.32 16.76
N LEU A 580 17.77 -11.66 16.03
CA LEU A 580 19.17 -12.04 15.85
C LEU A 580 20.09 -11.16 16.68
N TYR A 581 20.91 -11.76 17.55
CA TYR A 581 21.95 -11.05 18.28
C TYR A 581 23.27 -11.18 17.54
N HIS A 582 24.06 -10.11 17.42
CA HIS A 582 25.33 -10.14 16.69
C HIS A 582 26.43 -10.89 17.45
N ARG A 583 26.50 -10.69 18.77
CA ARG A 583 27.36 -11.44 19.71
C ARG A 583 28.87 -11.28 19.56
N ASP A 584 29.34 -10.46 18.61
CA ASP A 584 30.76 -10.17 18.39
C ASP A 584 31.00 -8.78 17.78
N VAL A 585 30.31 -7.77 18.30
CA VAL A 585 30.57 -6.39 17.89
C VAL A 585 31.94 -5.97 18.43
N SER A 586 32.87 -5.70 17.51
CA SER A 586 34.23 -5.24 17.80
C SER A 586 34.71 -4.28 16.71
N PRO A 587 35.79 -3.49 16.92
CA PRO A 587 36.31 -2.58 15.90
C PRO A 587 36.76 -3.28 14.59
N ASN A 588 37.06 -4.59 14.63
CA ASN A 588 37.40 -5.35 13.43
C ASN A 588 36.17 -5.72 12.59
N ASN A 589 35.00 -5.78 13.23
CA ASN A 589 33.72 -6.15 12.60
C ASN A 589 32.87 -4.93 12.21
N ILE A 590 33.46 -3.73 12.25
CA ILE A 590 32.84 -2.48 11.83
C ILE A 590 33.67 -1.93 10.66
N ILE A 591 33.14 -1.89 9.44
CA ILE A 591 33.82 -1.29 8.29
C ILE A 591 33.36 0.16 8.12
N VAL A 592 34.31 1.09 8.11
CA VAL A 592 34.09 2.50 7.73
C VAL A 592 34.35 2.63 6.23
N ARG A 593 33.30 2.99 5.49
CA ARG A 593 33.33 3.18 4.05
C ARG A 593 33.99 4.53 3.68
N PRO A 594 34.46 4.69 2.43
CA PRO A 594 34.99 5.98 1.95
C PRO A 594 34.00 7.15 2.01
N ASP A 595 32.69 6.88 2.04
CA ASP A 595 31.63 7.90 2.19
C ASP A 595 31.33 8.23 3.67
N GLY A 596 32.09 7.65 4.61
CA GLY A 596 31.98 7.91 6.05
C GLY A 596 30.94 7.06 6.79
N ARG A 597 30.18 6.21 6.10
CA ARG A 597 29.19 5.31 6.73
C ARG A 597 29.84 4.07 7.34
N ALA A 598 29.32 3.62 8.47
CA ALA A 598 29.74 2.37 9.09
C ALA A 598 28.81 1.21 8.69
N VAL A 599 29.40 0.03 8.49
CA VAL A 599 28.68 -1.21 8.19
C VAL A 599 29.17 -2.30 9.12
N LEU A 600 28.26 -2.96 9.82
CA LEU A 600 28.54 -4.16 10.59
C LEU A 600 28.75 -5.35 9.68
N ILE A 601 29.81 -6.11 9.94
CA ILE A 601 30.16 -7.31 9.20
C ILE A 601 30.30 -8.50 10.15
N ASP A 602 30.31 -9.70 9.58
CA ASP A 602 30.60 -10.96 10.28
C ASP A 602 29.60 -11.32 11.39
N PHE A 603 28.42 -11.79 10.98
CA PHE A 603 27.41 -12.38 11.85
C PHE A 603 27.77 -13.81 12.28
N GLY A 604 29.05 -14.17 12.31
CA GLY A 604 29.47 -15.56 12.45
C GLY A 604 29.28 -16.19 13.83
N LEU A 605 28.96 -15.38 14.82
CA LEU A 605 28.55 -15.83 16.14
C LEU A 605 27.07 -15.52 16.42
N ALA A 606 26.35 -15.02 15.42
CA ALA A 606 24.98 -14.59 15.56
C ALA A 606 24.04 -15.77 15.81
N ALA A 607 23.12 -15.59 16.74
CA ALA A 607 22.17 -16.62 17.12
C ALA A 607 20.80 -16.02 17.40
N LYS A 608 19.76 -16.85 17.22
CA LYS A 608 18.40 -16.54 17.65
C LYS A 608 18.31 -16.45 19.17
N ALA A 609 17.35 -15.65 19.65
CA ALA A 609 17.17 -15.33 21.06
C ALA A 609 17.03 -16.55 22.00
N ASP A 610 16.51 -17.67 21.51
CA ASP A 610 16.26 -18.93 22.21
C ASP A 610 17.51 -19.85 22.32
N ALA A 611 18.54 -19.64 21.49
CA ALA A 611 19.74 -20.46 21.43
C ALA A 611 20.99 -19.81 22.06
N ALA A 612 20.88 -18.60 22.63
CA ALA A 612 22.02 -17.76 22.98
C ALA A 612 22.62 -18.01 24.39
N HIS A 613 22.83 -19.29 24.75
CA HIS A 613 23.36 -19.73 26.05
C HIS A 613 24.87 -20.07 26.04
N SER A 614 25.73 -19.21 25.49
CA SER A 614 27.18 -19.46 25.42
C SER A 614 28.06 -18.19 25.49
N VAL A 615 29.24 -18.35 26.10
CA VAL A 615 30.28 -17.32 26.19
C VAL A 615 31.05 -17.30 24.86
N VAL A 616 30.66 -16.40 23.96
CA VAL A 616 31.31 -16.16 22.67
C VAL A 616 31.58 -14.66 22.51
N GLY A 617 32.33 -14.27 21.50
CA GLY A 617 32.64 -12.87 21.20
C GLY A 617 34.03 -12.43 21.64
N SER A 618 34.44 -11.27 21.15
CA SER A 618 35.76 -10.66 21.37
C SER A 618 35.93 -10.20 22.83
N PRO A 619 36.77 -10.87 23.64
CA PRO A 619 36.72 -10.72 25.08
C PRO A 619 36.80 -9.30 25.63
N PRO A 620 37.60 -8.37 25.05
CA PRO A 620 37.67 -7.01 25.54
C PRO A 620 36.36 -6.23 25.43
N TYR A 621 35.43 -6.59 24.53
CA TYR A 621 34.19 -5.84 24.24
C TYR A 621 32.93 -6.54 24.75
N THR A 622 33.00 -7.84 25.03
CA THR A 622 31.86 -8.63 25.52
C THR A 622 31.35 -8.11 26.87
N ALA A 623 30.03 -7.99 27.01
CA ALA A 623 29.39 -7.52 28.24
C ALA A 623 29.65 -8.43 29.46
N PRO A 624 29.82 -7.89 30.68
CA PRO A 624 30.16 -8.67 31.88
C PRO A 624 29.21 -9.84 32.18
N GLU A 625 27.90 -9.64 32.03
CA GLU A 625 26.88 -10.64 32.30
C GLU A 625 26.94 -11.85 31.37
N VAL A 626 27.49 -11.70 30.16
CA VAL A 626 27.64 -12.83 29.22
C VAL A 626 28.61 -13.86 29.80
N TRP A 627 29.69 -13.41 30.45
CA TRP A 627 30.64 -14.32 31.11
C TRP A 627 30.06 -14.95 32.38
N ALA A 628 29.29 -14.18 33.15
CA ALA A 628 28.76 -14.61 34.44
C ALA A 628 27.53 -15.52 34.31
N ARG A 629 26.64 -15.22 33.36
CA ARG A 629 25.32 -15.86 33.22
C ARG A 629 25.14 -16.62 31.91
N ARG A 630 26.13 -16.56 31.01
CA ARG A 630 26.09 -17.18 29.67
C ARG A 630 24.85 -16.79 28.88
N GLN A 631 24.31 -15.59 29.08
CA GLN A 631 23.07 -15.15 28.46
C GLN A 631 23.32 -13.87 27.66
N TRP A 632 22.99 -13.91 26.37
CA TRP A 632 22.98 -12.73 25.52
C TRP A 632 21.63 -12.03 25.56
N SER A 633 21.67 -10.71 25.40
CA SER A 633 20.50 -9.84 25.29
C SER A 633 20.80 -8.69 24.32
N PRO A 634 19.79 -7.98 23.81
CA PRO A 634 20.01 -6.75 23.04
C PRO A 634 20.95 -5.75 23.72
N ALA A 635 20.82 -5.60 25.05
CA ALA A 635 21.68 -4.72 25.86
C ALA A 635 23.16 -5.15 25.90
N ALA A 636 23.47 -6.43 25.64
CA ALA A 636 24.85 -6.92 25.55
C ALA A 636 25.51 -6.57 24.20
N ASP A 637 24.74 -6.58 23.11
CA ASP A 637 25.22 -6.07 21.81
C ASP A 637 25.41 -4.54 21.86
N VAL A 638 24.47 -3.81 22.48
CA VAL A 638 24.59 -2.35 22.70
C VAL A 638 25.83 -2.01 23.53
N TYR A 639 26.14 -2.78 24.57
CA TYR A 639 27.38 -2.66 25.33
C TYR A 639 28.60 -2.83 24.43
N SER A 640 28.61 -3.89 23.61
CA SER A 640 29.75 -4.24 22.75
C SER A 640 29.99 -3.15 21.67
N ALA A 641 28.91 -2.59 21.11
CA ALA A 641 28.97 -1.45 20.20
C ALA A 641 29.53 -0.19 20.88
N ALA A 642 29.00 0.17 22.05
CA ALA A 642 29.46 1.34 22.79
C ALA A 642 30.93 1.22 23.22
N ALA A 643 31.35 0.05 23.71
CA ALA A 643 32.74 -0.22 24.07
C ALA A 643 33.68 -0.11 22.86
N SER A 644 33.27 -0.62 21.69
CA SER A 644 34.04 -0.54 20.45
C SER A 644 34.23 0.90 19.98
N VAL A 645 33.16 1.69 19.97
CA VAL A 645 33.21 3.11 19.57
C VAL A 645 33.99 3.93 20.60
N LEU A 646 33.77 3.71 21.90
CA LEU A 646 34.52 4.40 22.96
C LEU A 646 36.01 4.09 22.88
N GLN A 647 36.41 2.86 22.56
CA GLN A 647 37.83 2.57 22.34
C GLN A 647 38.39 3.36 21.15
N ALA A 648 37.66 3.44 20.04
CA ALA A 648 38.06 4.21 18.88
C ALA A 648 38.16 5.72 19.19
N MET A 649 37.28 6.25 20.04
CA MET A 649 37.27 7.66 20.47
C MET A 649 38.40 7.97 21.47
N LEU A 650 38.59 7.11 22.48
CA LEU A 650 39.46 7.37 23.63
C LEU A 650 40.88 6.82 23.44
N GLY A 651 41.12 6.00 22.41
CA GLY A 651 42.35 5.23 22.23
C GLY A 651 42.56 4.11 23.24
N ARG A 652 41.59 3.88 24.14
CA ARG A 652 41.60 2.87 25.21
C ARG A 652 40.19 2.45 25.56
N LEU A 653 40.02 1.29 26.19
CA LEU A 653 38.72 0.86 26.71
C LEU A 653 38.23 1.79 27.85
N PRO A 654 36.89 1.91 28.05
CA PRO A 654 36.31 2.77 29.07
C PRO A 654 36.36 2.18 30.49
N TYR A 655 36.98 1.02 30.70
CA TYR A 655 37.16 0.34 31.99
C TYR A 655 38.59 -0.18 32.15
N ALA A 656 38.96 -0.48 33.40
CA ALA A 656 40.26 -1.08 33.72
C ALA A 656 40.22 -2.61 33.56
N GLY A 657 41.34 -3.20 33.11
CA GLY A 657 41.58 -4.63 33.20
C GLY A 657 40.88 -5.52 32.15
N ALA A 658 41.23 -6.81 32.16
CA ALA A 658 40.70 -7.81 31.23
C ALA A 658 39.68 -8.75 31.90
N GLY A 659 39.69 -8.85 33.24
CA GLY A 659 38.83 -9.73 34.02
C GLY A 659 37.45 -9.13 34.34
N LEU A 660 36.50 -9.99 34.70
CA LEU A 660 35.11 -9.59 35.02
C LEU A 660 35.00 -8.57 36.15
N ASP A 661 35.78 -8.74 37.22
CA ASP A 661 35.69 -7.88 38.41
C ASP A 661 36.28 -6.48 38.16
N GLU A 662 37.26 -6.38 37.26
CA GLU A 662 37.92 -5.11 36.91
C GLU A 662 36.99 -4.22 36.06
N ARG A 663 36.10 -4.83 35.27
CA ARG A 663 35.10 -4.13 34.43
C ARG A 663 33.99 -3.40 35.21
N ARG A 664 33.89 -3.61 36.53
CA ARG A 664 33.02 -2.80 37.41
C ARG A 664 33.49 -1.36 37.54
N THR A 665 34.76 -1.08 37.24
CA THR A 665 35.37 0.23 37.40
C THR A 665 35.48 0.95 36.06
N LEU A 666 34.60 1.91 35.81
CA LEU A 666 34.69 2.80 34.64
C LEU A 666 35.80 3.83 34.83
N ILE A 667 36.63 3.99 33.80
CA ILE A 667 37.64 5.04 33.72
C ILE A 667 37.01 6.24 33.00
N PRO A 668 36.82 7.39 33.67
CA PRO A 668 36.17 8.55 33.06
C PRO A 668 36.97 9.10 31.87
N PRO A 669 36.33 9.84 30.94
CA PRO A 669 37.04 10.53 29.88
C PRO A 669 37.97 11.61 30.44
N SER A 670 39.10 11.87 29.76
CA SER A 670 40.00 12.97 30.12
C SER A 670 39.39 14.33 29.72
N ALA A 671 39.96 15.42 30.23
CA ALA A 671 39.55 16.77 29.82
C ALA A 671 39.71 16.99 28.30
N GLU A 672 40.75 16.41 27.69
CA GLU A 672 40.98 16.44 26.24
C GLU A 672 39.87 15.70 25.47
N HIS A 673 39.45 14.52 25.94
CA HIS A 673 38.34 13.78 25.34
C HIS A 673 37.03 14.59 25.41
N VAL A 674 36.75 15.22 26.54
CA VAL A 674 35.55 16.06 26.71
C VAL A 674 35.61 17.27 25.79
N GLN A 675 36.76 17.94 25.66
CA GLN A 675 36.93 19.05 24.72
C GLN A 675 36.68 18.62 23.27
N ARG A 676 37.18 17.45 22.89
CA ARG A 676 37.06 16.93 21.52
C ARG A 676 35.64 16.44 21.18
N PHE A 677 35.13 15.48 21.93
CA PHE A 677 33.89 14.76 21.61
C PHE A 677 32.65 15.35 22.27
N GLY A 678 32.83 16.21 23.27
CA GLY A 678 31.73 16.78 24.02
C GLY A 678 31.28 15.88 25.16
N ARG A 679 30.77 16.49 26.22
CA ARG A 679 30.34 15.79 27.43
C ARG A 679 29.09 14.96 27.17
N ALA A 680 28.10 15.53 26.49
CA ALA A 680 26.82 14.88 26.24
C ALA A 680 26.93 13.58 25.44
N LEU A 681 27.74 13.59 24.37
CA LEU A 681 27.97 12.40 23.54
C LEU A 681 28.72 11.31 24.33
N LEU A 682 29.75 11.70 25.09
CA LEU A 682 30.49 10.77 25.94
C LEU A 682 29.59 10.18 27.02
N ASP A 683 28.85 10.99 27.79
CA ASP A 683 27.95 10.49 28.84
C ASP A 683 26.87 9.56 28.27
N THR A 684 26.35 9.88 27.08
CA THR A 684 25.39 9.02 26.38
C THR A 684 26.00 7.65 26.07
N LEU A 685 27.20 7.59 25.46
CA LEU A 685 27.87 6.33 25.15
C LEU A 685 28.32 5.58 26.41
N TYR A 686 28.75 6.30 27.45
CA TYR A 686 29.11 5.71 28.75
C TYR A 686 27.91 5.03 29.44
N SER A 687 26.68 5.54 29.25
CA SER A 687 25.48 4.88 29.79
C SER A 687 25.23 3.48 29.22
N ALA A 688 25.71 3.20 28.01
CA ALA A 688 25.60 1.89 27.39
C ALA A 688 26.66 0.88 27.86
N VAL A 689 27.71 1.33 28.57
CA VAL A 689 28.74 0.44 29.16
C VAL A 689 28.61 0.27 30.67
N ALA A 690 27.43 0.58 31.23
CA ALA A 690 27.12 0.33 32.64
C ALA A 690 27.31 -1.15 33.01
N TYR A 691 27.69 -1.44 34.25
CA TYR A 691 27.96 -2.82 34.66
C TYR A 691 26.69 -3.67 34.68
N GLU A 692 25.59 -3.17 35.25
CA GLU A 692 24.31 -3.87 35.29
C GLU A 692 23.54 -3.72 33.96
N PRO A 693 23.02 -4.81 33.35
CA PRO A 693 22.34 -4.74 32.06
C PRO A 693 21.08 -3.86 32.06
N GLY A 694 20.36 -3.81 33.18
CA GLY A 694 19.13 -3.03 33.33
C GLY A 694 19.35 -1.52 33.38
N GLU A 695 20.59 -1.06 33.56
CA GLU A 695 20.95 0.37 33.53
C GLU A 695 21.31 0.84 32.12
N ARG A 696 21.42 -0.09 31.16
CA ARG A 696 21.77 0.21 29.78
C ARG A 696 20.52 0.45 28.92
N PRO A 697 20.65 1.17 27.79
CA PRO A 697 19.61 1.20 26.78
C PRO A 697 19.32 -0.21 26.23
N GLY A 698 18.07 -0.65 26.32
CA GLY A 698 17.65 -1.97 25.84
C GLY A 698 17.26 -2.01 24.36
N ASP A 699 16.97 -0.86 23.75
CA ASP A 699 16.56 -0.70 22.36
C ASP A 699 17.65 0.06 21.58
N ALA A 700 18.25 -0.60 20.59
CA ALA A 700 19.33 -0.05 19.80
C ALA A 700 18.90 1.12 18.90
N ALA A 701 17.67 1.11 18.37
CA ALA A 701 17.15 2.21 17.53
C ALA A 701 16.88 3.46 18.36
N ALA A 702 16.25 3.30 19.53
CA ALA A 702 16.03 4.40 20.46
C ALA A 702 17.36 4.98 20.96
N PHE A 703 18.36 4.13 21.19
CA PHE A 703 19.68 4.58 21.58
C PHE A 703 20.45 5.28 20.46
N ALA A 704 20.35 4.82 19.21
CA ALA A 704 20.91 5.52 18.05
C ALA A 704 20.36 6.94 17.95
N GLN A 705 19.04 7.13 18.14
CA GLN A 705 18.43 8.45 18.17
C GLN A 705 18.96 9.30 19.33
N LYS A 706 19.15 8.72 20.52
CA LYS A 706 19.76 9.44 21.65
C LYS A 706 21.19 9.89 21.34
N VAL A 707 22.00 9.03 20.71
CA VAL A 707 23.37 9.33 20.28
C VAL A 707 23.39 10.44 19.23
N LEU A 708 22.50 10.40 18.25
CA LEU A 708 22.38 11.45 17.23
C LEU A 708 22.01 12.81 17.83
N ARG A 709 21.16 12.81 18.87
CA ARG A 709 20.68 14.02 19.54
C ARG A 709 21.63 14.52 20.64
N ALA A 710 22.62 13.75 21.08
CA ALA A 710 23.47 14.15 22.20
C ALA A 710 24.28 15.42 21.90
N SER A 711 24.02 16.52 22.60
CA SER A 711 24.62 17.83 22.31
C SER A 711 24.95 18.58 23.59
N ASP A 712 26.14 19.17 23.64
CA ASP A 712 26.58 20.07 24.72
C ASP A 712 25.83 21.40 24.59
N THR A 713 24.55 21.37 24.92
CA THR A 713 23.67 22.51 24.74
C THR A 713 23.84 23.46 25.93
N SER A 714 24.36 24.66 25.70
CA SER A 714 24.43 25.67 26.76
C SER A 714 23.02 26.19 27.07
N VAL A 715 22.56 25.96 28.29
CA VAL A 715 21.30 26.53 28.79
C VAL A 715 21.52 27.99 29.16
N ALA A 716 20.56 28.84 28.81
CA ALA A 716 20.63 30.24 29.12
C ALA A 716 20.25 30.48 30.59
N PRO A 717 20.81 31.50 31.30
CA PRO A 717 20.42 31.79 32.67
C PRO A 717 18.91 32.04 32.78
N GLY A 718 18.19 31.28 33.60
CA GLY A 718 16.72 31.31 33.67
C GLY A 718 16.14 30.24 34.60
N ARG A 719 14.84 29.97 34.47
CA ARG A 719 14.14 28.87 35.16
C ARG A 719 13.33 28.03 34.18
N ARG A 720 12.94 26.81 34.55
CA ARG A 720 11.89 26.07 33.83
C ARG A 720 10.59 26.86 33.78
N VAL A 721 10.03 26.99 32.59
CA VAL A 721 8.78 27.72 32.33
C VAL A 721 7.90 26.89 31.40
N VAL A 722 6.69 26.57 31.85
CA VAL A 722 5.68 25.93 31.00
C VAL A 722 4.79 27.02 30.40
N ASN A 723 4.72 27.09 29.06
CA ASN A 723 3.89 28.05 28.35
C ASN A 723 2.51 27.43 28.05
N PRO A 724 1.41 27.93 28.59
CA PRO A 724 0.07 27.37 28.34
C PRO A 724 -0.35 27.46 26.87
N THR A 725 0.22 28.39 26.10
CA THR A 725 -0.02 28.44 24.64
C THR A 725 0.45 27.17 23.94
N VAL A 726 1.51 26.51 24.43
CA VAL A 726 2.03 25.29 23.79
C VAL A 726 0.98 24.19 23.82
N ASP A 727 0.36 23.92 24.95
CA ASP A 727 -0.69 22.90 25.03
C ASP A 727 -1.94 23.30 24.25
N ALA A 728 -2.29 24.59 24.24
CA ALA A 728 -3.40 25.08 23.41
C ALA A 728 -3.13 24.86 21.91
N LEU A 729 -1.89 25.09 21.45
CA LEU A 729 -1.46 24.82 20.06
C LEU A 729 -1.43 23.31 19.76
N ARG A 730 -0.96 22.49 20.70
CA ARG A 730 -0.99 21.03 20.58
C ARG A 730 -2.42 20.52 20.46
N GLY A 731 -3.36 21.08 21.24
CA GLY A 731 -4.78 20.74 21.18
C GLY A 731 -5.47 21.06 19.84
N LEU A 732 -4.85 21.87 18.97
CA LEU A 732 -5.31 22.05 17.59
C LEU A 732 -4.99 20.84 16.71
N TYR A 733 -3.91 20.13 16.99
CA TYR A 733 -3.47 18.98 16.20
C TYR A 733 -4.46 17.81 16.38
N ARG A 734 -5.01 17.31 15.27
CA ARG A 734 -6.12 16.34 15.30
C ARG A 734 -5.79 15.03 16.03
N HIS A 735 -4.52 14.62 16.00
CA HIS A 735 -3.98 13.41 16.63
C HIS A 735 -3.10 13.72 17.84
N SER A 736 -3.32 14.88 18.47
CA SER A 736 -2.57 15.29 19.66
C SER A 736 -2.67 14.27 20.78
N ALA A 737 -1.54 14.01 21.45
CA ALA A 737 -1.46 13.12 22.59
C ALA A 737 -2.33 13.55 23.79
N ILE A 738 -2.70 14.83 23.89
CA ILE A 738 -3.51 15.40 24.99
C ILE A 738 -5.00 15.58 24.64
N GLY A 739 -5.42 15.14 23.45
CA GLY A 739 -6.79 15.29 22.93
C GLY A 739 -6.99 16.51 22.03
N ASN A 740 -8.10 16.55 21.28
CA ASN A 740 -8.33 17.51 20.18
C ASN A 740 -9.53 18.45 20.39
N ALA A 741 -9.90 18.72 21.64
CA ALA A 741 -11.06 19.53 21.98
C ALA A 741 -10.99 20.95 21.40
N GLY A 742 -9.81 21.59 21.45
CA GLY A 742 -9.58 22.95 20.91
C GLY A 742 -9.62 23.05 19.37
N ASN A 743 -9.78 21.92 18.67
CA ASN A 743 -9.89 21.87 17.23
C ASN A 743 -11.36 21.95 16.73
N ARG A 744 -12.36 22.11 17.61
CA ARG A 744 -13.79 22.07 17.26
C ARG A 744 -14.45 23.43 16.99
N GLY A 745 -13.82 24.56 17.31
CA GLY A 745 -14.36 25.89 16.99
C GLY A 745 -14.20 26.88 18.13
N LEU A 746 -15.08 27.87 18.24
CA LEU A 746 -15.09 28.95 19.27
C LEU A 746 -15.45 28.47 20.69
N ASP A 747 -15.12 27.22 20.98
CA ASP A 747 -15.57 26.47 22.15
C ASP A 747 -14.77 26.85 23.41
N ASP A 748 -13.55 27.38 23.22
CA ASP A 748 -12.68 27.87 24.28
C ASP A 748 -12.13 29.29 23.97
N GLU A 749 -11.51 29.90 24.98
CA GLU A 749 -10.95 31.26 24.92
C GLU A 749 -9.82 31.37 23.87
N PHE A 750 -8.97 30.35 23.75
CA PHE A 750 -7.86 30.35 22.80
C PHE A 750 -8.35 30.32 21.36
N ALA A 751 -9.38 29.53 21.05
CA ALA A 751 -9.97 29.48 19.72
C ALA A 751 -10.68 30.78 19.32
N ARG A 752 -11.29 31.49 20.30
CA ARG A 752 -11.87 32.83 20.08
C ARG A 752 -10.79 33.88 19.81
N ASP A 753 -9.75 33.90 20.62
CA ASP A 753 -8.62 34.84 20.51
C ASP A 753 -7.76 34.57 19.25
N THR A 754 -7.82 33.36 18.71
CA THR A 754 -7.11 32.98 17.46
C THR A 754 -7.98 32.90 16.23
N TYR A 755 -9.22 33.41 16.29
CA TYR A 755 -10.10 33.50 15.13
C TYR A 755 -9.59 34.55 14.15
N ALA A 756 -9.41 34.19 12.88
CA ALA A 756 -9.03 35.11 11.82
C ALA A 756 -10.27 35.68 11.13
N THR A 757 -10.35 37.00 10.99
CA THR A 757 -11.43 37.69 10.28
C THR A 757 -11.47 37.26 8.81
N THR A 758 -12.68 37.00 8.30
CA THR A 758 -12.95 36.57 6.93
C THR A 758 -13.83 37.57 6.17
N ASN A 759 -14.00 37.41 4.87
CA ASN A 759 -14.97 38.15 4.06
C ASN A 759 -16.42 37.92 4.52
N LEU A 760 -16.71 36.78 5.20
CA LEU A 760 -18.00 36.62 5.86
C LEU A 760 -18.20 37.69 6.93
N ASP A 761 -17.15 38.02 7.67
CA ASP A 761 -17.20 38.99 8.76
C ASP A 761 -17.19 40.43 8.25
N ALA A 762 -16.41 40.70 7.19
CA ALA A 762 -16.27 42.04 6.63
C ALA A 762 -17.47 42.46 5.77
N ASP A 763 -18.06 41.53 5.01
CA ASP A 763 -19.06 41.85 3.99
C ASP A 763 -20.43 41.26 4.30
N LEU A 764 -20.50 39.96 4.64
CA LEU A 764 -21.78 39.26 4.83
C LEU A 764 -22.45 39.61 6.16
N LEU A 765 -21.68 39.69 7.25
CA LEU A 765 -22.19 39.99 8.58
C LEU A 765 -22.86 41.38 8.62
N PRO A 766 -22.25 42.47 8.11
CA PRO A 766 -22.95 43.76 8.02
C PRO A 766 -24.22 43.67 7.16
N ALA A 767 -24.19 42.97 6.03
CA ALA A 767 -25.38 42.79 5.18
C ALA A 767 -26.54 42.07 5.90
N ILE A 768 -26.21 41.10 6.76
CA ILE A 768 -27.19 40.44 7.62
C ILE A 768 -27.73 41.43 8.67
N VAL A 769 -26.87 42.09 9.44
CA VAL A 769 -27.28 42.98 10.54
C VAL A 769 -28.08 44.18 10.04
N ASP A 770 -27.76 44.71 8.85
CA ASP A 770 -28.51 45.79 8.18
C ASP A 770 -29.89 45.33 7.67
N GLY A 771 -30.22 44.04 7.76
CA GLY A 771 -31.48 43.48 7.29
C GLY A 771 -31.65 43.49 5.77
N ARG A 772 -30.54 43.49 5.00
CA ARG A 772 -30.52 43.47 3.53
C ARG A 772 -30.85 42.10 2.94
N LEU A 773 -30.65 41.02 3.71
CA LEU A 773 -30.84 39.63 3.28
C LEU A 773 -31.99 38.99 4.06
N ASP A 774 -32.79 38.15 3.39
CA ASP A 774 -33.89 37.40 4.01
C ASP A 774 -33.52 35.94 4.25
N VAL A 775 -32.69 35.33 3.37
CA VAL A 775 -32.22 33.94 3.53
C VAL A 775 -30.75 33.85 3.18
N VAL A 776 -29.95 33.32 4.10
CA VAL A 776 -28.52 33.04 3.90
C VAL A 776 -28.27 31.57 4.18
N VAL A 777 -27.77 30.85 3.19
CA VAL A 777 -27.41 29.44 3.32
C VAL A 777 -25.90 29.31 3.26
N LEU A 778 -25.27 28.80 4.32
CA LEU A 778 -23.85 28.50 4.38
C LEU A 778 -23.66 27.01 4.06
N SER A 779 -22.96 26.70 2.97
CA SER A 779 -22.55 25.33 2.68
C SER A 779 -21.05 25.15 2.75
N GLY A 780 -20.61 23.98 3.22
CA GLY A 780 -19.20 23.71 3.45
C GLY A 780 -18.96 22.36 4.10
N ASN A 781 -17.72 21.91 4.14
CA ASN A 781 -17.32 20.72 4.89
C ASN A 781 -17.35 20.98 6.41
N PRO A 782 -17.38 19.92 7.24
CA PRO A 782 -17.12 20.06 8.67
C PRO A 782 -15.76 20.73 8.91
N GLY A 783 -15.72 21.80 9.70
CA GLY A 783 -14.49 22.55 9.98
C GLY A 783 -14.25 23.80 9.12
N ASP A 784 -15.14 24.15 8.18
CA ASP A 784 -15.05 25.41 7.40
C ASP A 784 -15.51 26.67 8.16
N GLY A 785 -15.98 26.51 9.41
CA GLY A 785 -16.37 27.64 10.26
C GLY A 785 -17.81 28.13 10.07
N LYS A 786 -18.71 27.32 9.49
CA LYS A 786 -20.15 27.64 9.35
C LYS A 786 -20.77 28.07 10.69
N THR A 787 -20.70 27.18 11.68
CA THR A 787 -21.24 27.41 13.04
C THR A 787 -20.54 28.58 13.73
N SER A 788 -19.21 28.68 13.61
CA SER A 788 -18.44 29.79 14.19
C SER A 788 -18.89 31.14 13.66
N PHE A 789 -19.18 31.25 12.36
CA PHE A 789 -19.72 32.47 11.77
C PHE A 789 -21.13 32.79 12.30
N LEU A 790 -22.02 31.79 12.39
CA LEU A 790 -23.38 32.00 12.93
C LEU A 790 -23.37 32.46 14.40
N VAL A 791 -22.44 31.94 15.21
CA VAL A 791 -22.22 32.42 16.58
C VAL A 791 -21.81 33.90 16.59
N ARG A 792 -20.90 34.31 15.68
CA ARG A 792 -20.46 35.71 15.57
C ARG A 792 -21.57 36.65 15.12
N VAL A 793 -22.42 36.25 14.19
CA VAL A 793 -23.60 37.03 13.79
C VAL A 793 -24.53 37.24 15.00
N GLY A 794 -24.75 36.19 15.79
CA GLY A 794 -25.55 36.29 17.02
C GLY A 794 -24.98 37.29 18.02
N ALA A 795 -23.66 37.30 18.22
CA ALA A 795 -22.98 38.25 19.09
C ALA A 795 -23.01 39.69 18.55
N ALA A 796 -22.87 39.88 17.23
CA ALA A 796 -22.97 41.19 16.60
C ALA A 796 -24.39 41.78 16.73
N LEU A 797 -25.43 40.96 16.62
CA LEU A 797 -26.81 41.36 16.89
C LEU A 797 -27.01 41.79 18.35
N ASP A 798 -26.41 41.09 19.32
CA ASP A 798 -26.46 41.51 20.73
C ASP A 798 -25.82 42.88 20.95
N GLN A 799 -24.66 43.12 20.31
CA GLN A 799 -23.98 44.41 20.36
C GLN A 799 -24.81 45.52 19.70
N ALA A 800 -25.60 45.19 18.68
CA ALA A 800 -26.55 46.11 18.04
C ALA A 800 -27.84 46.35 18.86
N GLY A 801 -28.01 45.70 20.01
CA GLY A 801 -29.16 45.85 20.90
C GLY A 801 -30.32 44.89 20.61
N ALA A 802 -30.06 43.76 19.95
CA ALA A 802 -31.09 42.75 19.71
C ALA A 802 -31.55 42.08 21.02
N THR A 803 -32.85 41.79 21.12
CA THR A 803 -33.40 40.99 22.22
C THR A 803 -33.39 39.52 21.84
N SER A 804 -32.79 38.67 22.67
CA SER A 804 -32.81 37.21 22.47
C SER A 804 -34.20 36.63 22.77
N LEU A 805 -34.77 35.91 21.81
CA LEU A 805 -36.06 35.22 21.96
C LEU A 805 -35.86 33.77 22.39
N HIS A 806 -34.85 33.09 21.82
CA HIS A 806 -34.54 31.69 22.07
C HIS A 806 -33.07 31.40 21.70
N ALA A 807 -32.39 30.51 22.43
CA ALA A 807 -31.05 30.02 22.08
C ALA A 807 -30.81 28.64 22.69
N ASP A 808 -30.42 27.66 21.87
CA ASP A 808 -30.14 26.28 22.26
C ASP A 808 -28.98 25.68 21.43
N ALA A 809 -28.81 24.36 21.49
CA ALA A 809 -27.76 23.66 20.74
C ALA A 809 -28.02 23.62 19.22
N ALA A 810 -29.26 23.80 18.77
CA ALA A 810 -29.64 23.80 17.36
C ALA A 810 -29.47 25.19 16.72
N GLY A 811 -29.49 26.27 17.52
CA GLY A 811 -29.25 27.63 17.05
C GLY A 811 -29.82 28.72 17.94
N TRP A 812 -30.19 29.86 17.36
CA TRP A 812 -30.74 31.00 18.10
C TRP A 812 -31.78 31.80 17.31
N ARG A 813 -32.65 32.52 18.03
CA ARG A 813 -33.59 33.51 17.50
C ARG A 813 -33.48 34.82 18.27
N LYS A 814 -33.39 35.94 17.55
CA LYS A 814 -33.23 37.28 18.12
C LYS A 814 -34.09 38.29 17.37
N ARG A 815 -34.45 39.38 18.02
CA ARG A 815 -35.22 40.48 17.42
C ARG A 815 -34.47 41.80 17.55
N LEU A 816 -34.25 42.48 16.44
CA LEU A 816 -33.64 43.81 16.39
C LEU A 816 -34.59 44.75 15.65
N GLY A 817 -35.11 45.76 16.35
CA GLY A 817 -36.19 46.60 15.84
C GLY A 817 -37.44 45.78 15.47
N GLY A 818 -37.94 45.96 14.26
CA GLY A 818 -39.12 45.24 13.73
C GLY A 818 -38.82 43.96 12.94
N ARG A 819 -37.56 43.47 12.93
CA ARG A 819 -37.12 42.30 12.16
C ARG A 819 -36.66 41.15 13.08
N THR A 820 -37.06 39.93 12.75
CA THR A 820 -36.64 38.71 13.46
C THR A 820 -35.48 38.03 12.72
N TYR A 821 -34.48 37.58 13.47
CA TYR A 821 -33.31 36.86 12.96
C TYR A 821 -33.29 35.46 13.55
N ALA A 822 -33.09 34.44 12.72
CA ALA A 822 -33.03 33.04 13.14
C ALA A 822 -31.82 32.34 12.52
N ALA A 823 -31.04 31.62 13.32
CA ALA A 823 -29.92 30.80 12.85
C ALA A 823 -30.13 29.33 13.21
N VAL A 824 -29.80 28.44 12.27
CA VAL A 824 -29.78 26.98 12.45
C VAL A 824 -28.35 26.48 12.18
N TYR A 825 -27.71 25.89 13.19
CA TYR A 825 -26.30 25.51 13.16
C TYR A 825 -25.99 24.26 12.33
N ASP A 826 -26.90 23.28 12.31
CA ASP A 826 -26.85 22.15 11.39
C ASP A 826 -28.27 21.80 10.90
N ALA A 827 -28.61 22.28 9.72
CA ALA A 827 -29.87 22.00 9.07
C ALA A 827 -29.86 20.65 8.33
N SER A 828 -28.92 19.75 8.65
CA SER A 828 -28.86 18.37 8.16
C SER A 828 -29.19 17.33 9.22
N GLU A 829 -29.23 17.71 10.50
CA GLU A 829 -29.45 16.83 11.65
C GLU A 829 -30.79 17.13 12.33
N SER A 830 -31.38 16.14 13.01
CA SER A 830 -32.50 16.36 13.92
C SER A 830 -31.97 16.81 15.29
N HIS A 831 -32.71 17.71 15.95
CA HIS A 831 -32.36 18.14 17.30
C HIS A 831 -33.59 18.05 18.21
N GLY A 832 -33.45 17.27 19.28
CA GLY A 832 -34.56 16.97 20.18
C GLY A 832 -35.67 16.21 19.45
N GLU A 833 -36.91 16.69 19.55
CA GLU A 833 -38.09 16.10 18.91
C GLU A 833 -38.37 16.64 17.50
N LEU A 834 -37.59 17.64 17.04
CA LEU A 834 -37.80 18.27 15.75
C LEU A 834 -36.92 17.61 14.68
N SER A 835 -37.55 17.22 13.57
CA SER A 835 -36.83 16.80 12.37
C SER A 835 -36.06 17.98 11.76
N SER A 836 -35.06 17.66 10.94
CA SER A 836 -34.29 18.66 10.19
C SER A 836 -35.19 19.59 9.36
N ASP A 837 -36.20 19.06 8.64
CA ASP A 837 -37.15 19.89 7.87
C ASP A 837 -38.05 20.74 8.77
N ALA A 838 -38.41 20.24 9.96
CA ALA A 838 -39.19 21.01 10.92
C ALA A 838 -38.40 22.22 11.45
N LEU A 839 -37.09 22.07 11.70
CA LEU A 839 -36.20 23.17 12.10
C LEU A 839 -36.09 24.24 11.02
N ILE A 840 -35.89 23.84 9.76
CA ILE A 840 -35.83 24.76 8.62
C ILE A 840 -37.18 25.47 8.45
N SER A 841 -38.28 24.70 8.42
CA SER A 841 -39.64 25.27 8.23
C SER A 841 -40.00 26.25 9.33
N GLN A 842 -39.66 25.96 10.59
CA GLN A 842 -39.94 26.86 11.71
C GLN A 842 -39.15 28.18 11.62
N ALA A 843 -37.93 28.15 11.08
CA ALA A 843 -37.16 29.37 10.85
C ALA A 843 -37.66 30.15 9.63
N VAL A 844 -38.06 29.44 8.55
CA VAL A 844 -38.53 30.04 7.30
C VAL A 844 -39.96 30.57 7.40
N ASP A 845 -40.85 29.98 8.17
CA ASP A 845 -42.28 30.36 8.20
C ASP A 845 -42.61 31.53 9.16
N GLU A 846 -41.61 32.11 9.84
CA GLU A 846 -41.79 33.17 10.84
C GLU A 846 -42.55 34.41 10.28
N PRO A 847 -43.64 34.88 10.90
CA PRO A 847 -44.41 36.00 10.37
C PRO A 847 -43.70 37.36 10.50
N GLY A 848 -43.77 38.20 9.45
CA GLY A 848 -43.17 39.55 9.40
C GLY A 848 -41.79 39.61 8.74
N PRO A 849 -41.10 40.78 8.73
CA PRO A 849 -39.76 40.92 8.19
C PRO A 849 -38.75 40.02 8.93
N ARG A 850 -38.00 39.19 8.19
CA ARG A 850 -37.14 38.15 8.79
C ARG A 850 -35.86 37.88 8.02
N THR A 851 -34.82 37.46 8.73
CA THR A 851 -33.57 36.96 8.15
C THR A 851 -33.24 35.58 8.72
N VAL A 852 -33.15 34.59 7.84
CA VAL A 852 -32.91 33.18 8.19
C VAL A 852 -31.51 32.79 7.76
N LEU A 853 -30.74 32.19 8.68
CA LEU A 853 -29.37 31.75 8.47
C LEU A 853 -29.29 30.23 8.64
N LEU A 854 -28.98 29.50 7.58
CA LEU A 854 -28.97 28.03 7.58
C LEU A 854 -27.57 27.52 7.28
N ALA A 855 -27.02 26.64 8.12
CA ALA A 855 -25.80 25.90 7.80
C ALA A 855 -26.15 24.46 7.41
N ALA A 856 -25.81 24.04 6.19
CA ALA A 856 -26.11 22.69 5.68
C ALA A 856 -25.13 22.23 4.60
N ASN A 857 -25.01 20.93 4.37
CA ASN A 857 -24.20 20.40 3.27
C ASN A 857 -24.97 20.42 1.93
N ASP A 858 -24.27 20.49 0.79
CA ASP A 858 -24.88 20.61 -0.56
C ASP A 858 -26.00 19.60 -0.83
N GLY A 859 -25.77 18.33 -0.47
CA GLY A 859 -26.74 17.25 -0.70
C GLY A 859 -28.06 17.53 0.00
N ARG A 860 -27.99 18.03 1.24
CA ARG A 860 -29.17 18.40 2.02
C ARG A 860 -29.89 19.61 1.44
N ILE A 861 -29.14 20.61 0.97
CA ILE A 861 -29.73 21.80 0.33
C ILE A 861 -30.44 21.40 -0.99
N ALA A 862 -29.81 20.55 -1.80
CA ALA A 862 -30.38 20.06 -3.04
C ALA A 862 -31.64 19.21 -2.79
N GLN A 863 -31.62 18.37 -1.74
CA GLN A 863 -32.78 17.58 -1.31
C GLN A 863 -33.93 18.51 -0.88
N PHE A 864 -33.67 19.49 -0.01
CA PHE A 864 -34.66 20.49 0.40
C PHE A 864 -35.28 21.22 -0.80
N CYS A 865 -34.45 21.60 -1.78
CA CYS A 865 -34.94 22.26 -3.00
C CYS A 865 -35.82 21.37 -3.86
N ALA A 866 -35.58 20.05 -3.88
CA ALA A 866 -36.39 19.09 -4.61
C ALA A 866 -37.73 18.81 -3.92
N GLU A 867 -37.72 18.61 -2.60
CA GLU A 867 -38.89 18.21 -1.80
C GLU A 867 -39.83 19.37 -1.49
N HIS A 868 -39.31 20.59 -1.32
CA HIS A 868 -40.11 21.74 -0.90
C HIS A 868 -40.31 22.80 -1.99
N ARG A 869 -40.10 22.43 -3.26
CA ARG A 869 -40.28 23.34 -4.40
C ARG A 869 -41.68 23.96 -4.47
N GLU A 870 -42.71 23.20 -4.12
CA GLU A 870 -44.10 23.67 -4.13
C GLU A 870 -44.41 24.62 -2.97
N ARG A 871 -43.79 24.40 -1.80
CA ARG A 871 -44.02 25.20 -0.58
C ARG A 871 -43.21 26.50 -0.57
N TYR A 872 -41.99 26.47 -1.11
CA TYR A 872 -41.06 27.60 -1.14
C TYR A 872 -40.48 27.84 -2.55
N PRO A 873 -41.31 28.17 -3.54
CA PRO A 873 -40.90 28.23 -4.96
C PRO A 873 -39.80 29.27 -5.23
N GLU A 874 -39.85 30.43 -4.58
CA GLU A 874 -38.85 31.49 -4.76
C GLU A 874 -37.48 31.11 -4.16
N ILE A 875 -37.48 30.58 -2.93
CA ILE A 875 -36.25 30.17 -2.22
C ILE A 875 -35.57 29.02 -2.96
N THR A 876 -36.33 27.97 -3.30
CA THR A 876 -35.78 26.77 -3.94
C THR A 876 -35.28 27.05 -5.35
N ALA A 877 -35.97 27.89 -6.15
CA ALA A 877 -35.52 28.25 -7.48
C ALA A 877 -34.21 29.07 -7.45
N GLU A 878 -34.06 29.98 -6.48
CA GLU A 878 -32.85 30.78 -6.32
C GLU A 878 -31.65 29.91 -5.87
N LEU A 879 -31.86 29.06 -4.85
CA LEU A 879 -30.83 28.14 -4.36
C LEU A 879 -30.42 27.10 -5.42
N ASP A 880 -31.36 26.51 -6.18
CA ASP A 880 -31.06 25.58 -7.28
C ASP A 880 -30.21 26.25 -8.38
N ARG A 881 -30.45 27.53 -8.66
CA ARG A 881 -29.65 28.29 -9.64
C ARG A 881 -28.23 28.50 -9.16
N GLN A 882 -28.07 28.94 -7.91
CA GLN A 882 -26.77 29.21 -7.30
C GLN A 882 -25.95 27.90 -7.10
N LEU A 883 -26.60 26.78 -6.71
CA LEU A 883 -25.98 25.45 -6.63
C LEU A 883 -25.41 24.96 -7.98
N ARG A 884 -26.05 25.33 -9.10
CA ARG A 884 -25.57 25.01 -10.45
C ARG A 884 -24.48 25.97 -10.95
N GLY A 885 -23.99 26.86 -10.10
CA GLY A 885 -22.94 27.83 -10.40
C GLY A 885 -23.44 29.09 -11.12
N GLY A 886 -24.75 29.34 -11.14
CA GLY A 886 -25.33 30.58 -11.64
C GLY A 886 -25.11 31.74 -10.66
N ALA A 887 -24.95 32.96 -11.18
CA ALA A 887 -25.03 34.17 -10.37
C ALA A 887 -26.47 34.37 -9.84
N PRO A 888 -26.66 35.16 -8.77
CA PRO A 888 -27.98 35.55 -8.33
C PRO A 888 -28.77 36.22 -9.46
N ALA A 889 -30.10 36.02 -9.50
CA ALA A 889 -30.94 36.54 -10.60
C ALA A 889 -30.87 38.07 -10.74
N GLU A 890 -30.68 38.77 -9.63
CA GLU A 890 -30.69 40.23 -9.55
C GLU A 890 -29.51 40.72 -8.69
N ALA A 891 -29.05 41.95 -8.94
CA ALA A 891 -27.91 42.54 -8.23
C ALA A 891 -28.18 42.76 -6.72
N ASP A 892 -29.44 42.88 -6.31
CA ASP A 892 -29.90 43.06 -4.92
C ASP A 892 -30.54 41.79 -4.33
N ALA A 893 -30.09 40.61 -4.76
CA ALA A 893 -30.69 39.34 -4.32
C ALA A 893 -30.73 39.20 -2.79
N ARG A 894 -31.94 38.99 -2.25
CA ARG A 894 -32.20 38.83 -0.81
C ARG A 894 -31.96 37.41 -0.30
N ILE A 895 -31.67 36.48 -1.21
CA ILE A 895 -31.41 35.06 -0.93
C ILE A 895 -30.02 34.71 -1.48
N VAL A 896 -29.12 34.27 -0.58
CA VAL A 896 -27.71 34.02 -0.92
C VAL A 896 -27.28 32.65 -0.44
N LEU A 897 -26.68 31.88 -1.34
CA LEU A 897 -25.93 30.65 -1.04
C LEU A 897 -24.44 30.97 -0.99
N VAL A 898 -23.84 30.78 0.18
CA VAL A 898 -22.42 30.97 0.43
C VAL A 898 -21.74 29.62 0.50
N ASP A 899 -21.06 29.25 -0.58
CA ASP A 899 -20.29 28.02 -0.65
C ASP A 899 -18.86 28.20 -0.11
N LEU A 900 -18.65 27.85 1.16
CA LEU A 900 -17.35 27.83 1.82
C LEU A 900 -16.40 26.79 1.20
N LYS A 901 -16.94 25.81 0.46
CA LYS A 901 -16.28 25.05 -0.62
C LYS A 901 -15.23 25.88 -1.31
N ARG A 902 -15.60 27.06 -1.79
CA ARG A 902 -14.78 27.89 -2.69
C ARG A 902 -13.71 28.73 -2.00
N ARG A 903 -13.63 28.65 -0.66
CA ARG A 903 -12.67 29.44 0.12
C ARG A 903 -11.22 29.08 -0.21
N ALA A 904 -10.45 30.12 -0.51
CA ALA A 904 -9.02 30.08 -0.69
C ALA A 904 -8.35 30.39 0.66
N LEU A 905 -7.51 29.47 1.12
CA LEU A 905 -6.75 29.62 2.37
C LEU A 905 -5.43 30.37 2.14
N ALA A 906 -4.96 30.41 0.90
CA ALA A 906 -3.84 31.20 0.41
C ALA A 906 -4.22 31.86 -0.92
N LEU A 907 -3.62 33.01 -1.22
CA LEU A 907 -3.84 33.75 -2.46
C LEU A 907 -2.54 33.75 -3.31
N PRO A 908 -2.62 34.02 -4.62
CA PRO A 908 -1.44 34.13 -5.49
C PRO A 908 -0.43 35.19 -5.01
N ASP A 909 -0.92 36.30 -4.45
CA ASP A 909 -0.07 37.23 -3.70
C ASP A 909 0.29 36.61 -2.34
N LEU A 910 1.43 35.91 -2.31
CA LEU A 910 1.91 35.19 -1.13
C LEU A 910 2.33 36.10 0.03
N ASP A 911 2.56 37.40 -0.23
CA ASP A 911 2.89 38.40 0.78
C ASP A 911 1.65 39.20 1.23
N GLY A 912 0.53 39.04 0.51
CA GLY A 912 -0.75 39.69 0.76
C GLY A 912 -1.53 39.12 1.95
N PRO A 913 -2.64 39.78 2.33
CA PRO A 913 -3.49 39.39 3.46
C PRO A 913 -4.36 38.17 3.10
N ALA A 914 -3.77 36.97 3.15
CA ALA A 914 -4.51 35.72 3.01
C ALA A 914 -4.97 35.14 4.36
N LEU A 915 -6.08 34.40 4.37
CA LEU A 915 -6.66 33.83 5.59
C LEU A 915 -5.67 32.93 6.35
N GLY A 916 -4.98 32.02 5.66
CA GLY A 916 -3.96 31.16 6.27
C GLY A 916 -2.80 31.95 6.88
N ALA A 917 -2.34 33.01 6.21
CA ALA A 917 -1.31 33.89 6.75
C ALA A 917 -1.79 34.62 8.03
N GLY A 918 -3.06 35.04 8.06
CA GLY A 918 -3.69 35.65 9.24
C GLY A 918 -3.81 34.67 10.42
N ILE A 919 -4.23 33.43 10.17
CA ILE A 919 -4.27 32.37 11.19
C ILE A 919 -2.86 32.13 11.75
N LEU A 920 -1.86 31.95 10.89
CA LEU A 920 -0.48 31.73 11.31
C LEU A 920 0.05 32.90 12.15
N ALA A 921 -0.22 34.14 11.73
CA ALA A 921 0.19 35.33 12.46
C ALA A 921 -0.45 35.40 13.87
N SER A 922 -1.72 35.00 14.00
CA SER A 922 -2.38 34.95 15.31
C SER A 922 -1.80 33.87 16.22
N LEU A 923 -1.54 32.66 15.69
CA LEU A 923 -0.95 31.55 16.46
C LEU A 923 0.51 31.83 16.89
N THR A 924 1.24 32.63 16.11
CA THR A 924 2.65 32.97 16.36
C THR A 924 2.85 34.37 16.95
N SER A 925 1.79 35.02 17.44
CA SER A 925 1.83 36.39 17.96
C SER A 925 2.83 36.56 19.11
N LEU A 926 3.49 37.72 19.21
CA LEU A 926 4.57 37.94 20.19
C LEU A 926 4.13 37.70 21.65
N HIS A 927 2.96 38.21 22.04
CA HIS A 927 2.46 38.13 23.41
C HIS A 927 2.32 36.69 23.94
N ARG A 928 2.04 35.72 23.05
CA ARG A 928 1.92 34.30 23.41
C ARG A 928 3.25 33.66 23.83
N TRP A 929 4.37 34.25 23.44
CA TRP A 929 5.72 33.73 23.70
C TRP A 929 6.51 34.60 24.69
N GLU A 930 5.94 35.69 25.18
CA GLU A 930 6.57 36.60 26.16
C GLU A 930 6.99 35.87 27.45
N ILE A 931 6.15 34.94 27.92
CA ILE A 931 6.46 34.12 29.11
C ILE A 931 7.74 33.29 28.94
N CYS A 932 8.10 32.93 27.69
CA CYS A 932 9.30 32.15 27.40
C CYS A 932 10.60 32.96 27.50
N LYS A 933 10.57 34.30 27.63
CA LYS A 933 11.79 35.12 27.75
C LYS A 933 12.63 34.76 28.99
N GLY A 934 11.99 34.36 30.08
CA GLY A 934 12.66 33.92 31.32
C GLY A 934 12.98 32.43 31.38
N CYS A 935 12.68 31.67 30.32
CA CYS A 935 12.92 30.23 30.26
C CYS A 935 14.41 29.92 30.12
N GLU A 936 14.89 28.87 30.80
CA GLU A 936 16.27 28.39 30.66
C GLU A 936 16.54 27.80 29.26
N ALA A 937 15.58 27.04 28.70
CA ALA A 937 15.70 26.42 27.38
C ALA A 937 15.46 27.39 26.21
N ARG A 938 15.32 28.70 26.46
CA ARG A 938 14.81 29.68 25.48
C ARG A 938 15.63 29.79 24.20
N GLU A 939 16.92 29.48 24.23
CA GLU A 939 17.84 29.58 23.07
C GLU A 939 17.78 28.33 22.19
N VAL A 940 17.29 27.21 22.73
CA VAL A 940 17.33 25.89 22.09
C VAL A 940 15.93 25.29 21.89
N CYS A 941 14.91 25.88 22.51
CA CYS A 941 13.53 25.44 22.39
C CYS A 941 13.04 25.50 20.93
N PRO A 942 12.73 24.35 20.29
CA PRO A 942 12.27 24.33 18.90
C PRO A 942 10.96 25.09 18.72
N MET A 943 10.04 25.00 19.67
CA MET A 943 8.70 25.58 19.51
C MET A 943 8.74 27.10 19.45
N ARG A 944 9.57 27.71 20.32
CA ARG A 944 9.82 29.14 20.30
C ARG A 944 10.53 29.55 19.01
N ALA A 945 11.57 28.83 18.61
CA ALA A 945 12.30 29.10 17.38
C ALA A 945 11.41 28.98 16.13
N ASN A 946 10.51 27.99 16.10
CA ASN A 946 9.54 27.77 15.03
C ASN A 946 8.54 28.93 14.98
N ALA A 947 7.97 29.33 16.11
CA ALA A 947 7.05 30.47 16.15
C ALA A 947 7.72 31.79 15.73
N GLU A 948 8.95 32.04 16.14
CA GLU A 948 9.75 33.19 15.70
C GLU A 948 10.06 33.13 14.20
N GLN A 949 10.48 31.97 13.70
CA GLN A 949 10.78 31.77 12.28
C GLN A 949 9.53 31.96 11.42
N LEU A 950 8.40 31.34 11.78
CA LEU A 950 7.13 31.39 11.05
C LEU A 950 6.50 32.80 11.05
N ARG A 951 6.87 33.67 11.99
CA ARG A 951 6.50 35.09 11.99
C ARG A 951 7.24 35.88 10.90
N SER A 952 8.44 35.45 10.51
CA SER A 952 9.23 36.11 9.47
C SER A 952 8.52 36.08 8.12
N GLY A 953 8.72 37.11 7.30
CA GLY A 953 8.10 37.20 5.97
C GLY A 953 8.44 36.00 5.07
N ARG A 954 9.71 35.57 5.09
CA ARG A 954 10.20 34.47 4.24
C ARG A 954 9.55 33.12 4.56
N ALA A 955 9.52 32.71 5.82
CA ALA A 955 8.93 31.44 6.23
C ALA A 955 7.40 31.46 6.09
N ARG A 956 6.75 32.58 6.42
CA ARG A 956 5.31 32.76 6.20
C ARG A 956 4.95 32.64 4.71
N ARG A 957 5.76 33.23 3.83
CA ARG A 957 5.61 33.08 2.38
C ARG A 957 5.79 31.62 1.96
N ALA A 958 6.69 30.86 2.58
CA ALA A 958 6.89 29.42 2.29
C ALA A 958 5.65 28.59 2.64
N VAL A 959 5.11 28.80 3.84
CA VAL A 959 3.86 28.15 4.26
C VAL A 959 2.67 28.56 3.37
N SER A 960 2.60 29.83 2.97
CA SER A 960 1.55 30.31 2.07
C SER A 960 1.65 29.67 0.68
N GLU A 961 2.86 29.43 0.17
CA GLU A 961 3.09 28.71 -1.09
C GLU A 961 2.69 27.24 -0.96
N LEU A 962 2.99 26.57 0.16
CA LEU A 962 2.54 25.19 0.40
C LEU A 962 1.00 25.10 0.43
N LEU A 963 0.33 26.01 1.14
CA LEU A 963 -1.13 26.09 1.17
C LEU A 963 -1.73 26.37 -0.22
N LEU A 964 -1.14 27.31 -0.96
CA LEU A 964 -1.57 27.66 -2.31
C LEU A 964 -1.39 26.46 -3.25
N THR A 965 -0.25 25.78 -3.18
CA THR A 965 0.05 24.61 -4.01
C THR A 965 -0.94 23.49 -3.73
N SER A 966 -1.21 23.15 -2.46
CA SER A 966 -2.24 22.18 -2.08
C SER A 966 -3.63 22.55 -2.61
N HIS A 967 -4.00 23.84 -2.52
CA HIS A 967 -5.26 24.34 -3.08
C HIS A 967 -5.36 24.12 -4.59
N LEU A 968 -4.30 24.45 -5.34
CA LEU A 968 -4.27 24.36 -6.81
C LEU A 968 -4.16 22.92 -7.35
N ARG A 969 -3.60 21.98 -6.57
CA ARG A 969 -3.56 20.54 -6.90
C ARG A 969 -4.94 19.89 -6.87
N ARG A 970 -5.86 20.40 -6.04
CA ARG A 970 -7.25 19.92 -5.90
C ARG A 970 -7.42 18.41 -5.61
N ARG A 971 -6.42 17.75 -5.03
CA ARG A 971 -6.55 16.35 -4.57
C ARG A 971 -7.57 16.23 -3.43
N ARG A 972 -7.54 17.20 -2.50
CA ARG A 972 -8.52 17.39 -1.44
C ARG A 972 -8.55 18.87 -1.08
N ARG A 973 -9.72 19.39 -0.67
CA ARG A 973 -9.81 20.77 -0.16
C ARG A 973 -9.49 20.78 1.33
N ALA A 974 -8.52 21.62 1.71
CA ALA A 974 -8.25 21.90 3.11
C ALA A 974 -9.32 22.79 3.73
N THR A 975 -9.74 22.44 4.94
CA THR A 975 -10.63 23.26 5.77
C THR A 975 -9.80 24.19 6.66
N VAL A 976 -10.44 25.22 7.25
CA VAL A 976 -9.78 26.07 8.25
C VAL A 976 -9.27 25.25 9.43
N ARG A 977 -10.03 24.23 9.84
CA ARG A 977 -9.65 23.28 10.88
C ARG A 977 -8.35 22.52 10.56
N ASP A 978 -8.20 22.08 9.32
CA ASP A 978 -7.00 21.34 8.90
C ASP A 978 -5.77 22.24 8.87
N VAL A 979 -5.91 23.49 8.43
CA VAL A 979 -4.82 24.48 8.50
C VAL A 979 -4.38 24.76 9.93
N ARG A 980 -5.34 24.92 10.85
CA ARG A 980 -5.02 25.12 12.28
C ARG A 980 -4.29 23.91 12.88
N SER A 981 -4.72 22.71 12.53
CA SER A 981 -4.06 21.45 12.92
C SER A 981 -2.62 21.39 12.40
N ALA A 982 -2.41 21.63 11.10
CA ALA A 982 -1.09 21.67 10.48
C ALA A 982 -0.18 22.76 11.09
N PHE A 983 -0.71 23.92 11.45
CA PHE A 983 0.07 24.98 12.09
C PHE A 983 0.43 24.68 13.54
N GLY A 984 -0.49 24.07 14.30
CA GLY A 984 -0.19 23.53 15.63
C GLY A 984 0.98 22.55 15.55
N TRP A 985 0.95 21.64 14.58
CA TRP A 985 2.04 20.73 14.26
C TRP A 985 3.34 21.45 13.87
N LEU A 986 3.33 22.37 12.90
CA LEU A 986 4.53 23.12 12.47
C LEU A 986 5.22 23.88 13.61
N ILE A 987 4.43 24.41 14.55
CA ILE A 987 4.96 25.16 15.67
C ILE A 987 5.50 24.21 16.74
N THR A 988 4.74 23.18 17.11
CA THR A 988 5.01 22.39 18.32
C THR A 988 5.64 21.01 18.06
N GLY A 989 5.42 20.41 16.90
CA GLY A 989 5.73 19.01 16.62
C GLY A 989 5.06 18.04 17.61
N ASP A 990 3.91 18.43 18.18
CA ASP A 990 3.24 17.79 19.32
C ASP A 990 4.14 17.58 20.57
N THR A 991 5.22 18.36 20.68
CA THR A 991 6.16 18.31 21.82
C THR A 991 5.70 19.26 22.92
N SER A 992 5.83 18.85 24.19
CA SER A 992 5.49 19.69 25.35
C SER A 992 6.68 20.51 25.85
N CYS A 993 6.41 21.50 26.73
CA CYS A 993 7.48 22.27 27.36
C CYS A 993 8.36 21.39 28.26
N GLU A 994 7.75 20.44 28.97
CA GLU A 994 8.41 19.48 29.84
C GLU A 994 9.38 18.62 29.05
N ALA A 995 8.93 18.03 27.92
CA ALA A 995 9.78 17.21 27.07
C ALA A 995 11.03 17.97 26.57
N VAL A 996 10.89 19.26 26.24
CA VAL A 996 12.03 20.11 25.86
C VAL A 996 13.00 20.32 27.03
N HIS A 997 12.50 20.60 28.24
CA HIS A 997 13.37 20.76 29.40
C HIS A 997 14.05 19.44 29.78
N ASP A 998 13.36 18.33 29.67
CA ASP A 998 13.89 17.00 29.96
C ASP A 998 14.97 16.62 28.94
N ASP A 999 14.78 16.92 27.65
CA ASP A 999 15.83 16.74 26.63
C ASP A 999 17.09 17.55 27.00
N VAL A 1000 16.92 18.83 27.37
CA VAL A 1000 18.02 19.72 27.76
C VAL A 1000 18.76 19.21 29.01
N GLU A 1001 18.03 18.78 30.04
CA GLU A 1001 18.61 18.21 31.26
C GLU A 1001 19.41 16.94 30.97
N ASN A 1002 18.95 16.14 30.02
CA ASN A 1002 19.60 14.91 29.59
C ASN A 1002 20.71 15.13 28.54
N GLY A 1003 21.08 16.37 28.24
CA GLY A 1003 22.12 16.69 27.26
C GLY A 1003 21.75 16.33 25.82
N LEU A 1004 20.45 16.36 25.49
CA LEU A 1004 19.93 16.10 24.15
C LEU A 1004 19.56 17.43 23.50
N ASP A 1005 19.83 17.56 22.20
CA ASP A 1005 19.33 18.65 21.38
C ASP A 1005 17.80 18.52 21.26
N PRO A 1006 17.02 19.44 21.86
CA PRO A 1006 15.57 19.40 21.77
C PRO A 1006 15.07 19.78 20.36
N SER A 1007 15.92 20.36 19.51
CA SER A 1007 15.56 20.91 18.20
C SER A 1007 15.75 19.98 17.01
N ALA A 1008 16.55 18.92 17.18
CA ALA A 1008 16.84 17.93 16.14
C ALA A 1008 15.54 17.32 15.55
N GLY A 1009 15.32 17.52 14.25
CA GLY A 1009 14.12 17.04 13.53
C GLY A 1009 12.82 17.76 13.90
N ARG A 1010 12.85 18.75 14.80
CA ARG A 1010 11.66 19.46 15.31
C ARG A 1010 11.58 20.91 14.84
N ARG A 1011 12.34 21.28 13.82
CA ARG A 1011 12.28 22.61 13.20
C ARG A 1011 11.10 22.69 12.25
N ALA A 1012 10.50 23.88 12.10
CA ALA A 1012 9.31 24.08 11.27
C ALA A 1012 9.51 23.57 9.83
N PHE A 1013 10.71 23.77 9.27
CA PHE A 1013 11.03 23.30 7.92
C PHE A 1013 11.24 21.78 7.82
N ASP A 1014 11.46 21.06 8.92
CA ASP A 1014 11.48 19.59 8.94
C ASP A 1014 10.06 19.05 9.16
N LEU A 1015 9.35 19.63 10.14
CA LEU A 1015 7.98 19.27 10.50
C LEU A 1015 6.99 19.47 9.34
N ALA A 1016 7.24 20.43 8.46
CA ALA A 1016 6.41 20.69 7.28
C ALA A 1016 6.37 19.53 6.28
N PHE A 1017 7.38 18.68 6.30
CA PHE A 1017 7.56 17.58 5.35
C PHE A 1017 7.64 16.23 6.06
N ASP A 1018 7.06 16.13 7.26
CA ASP A 1018 6.99 14.87 8.00
C ASP A 1018 5.94 13.93 7.40
N ALA A 1019 6.40 12.93 6.65
CA ALA A 1019 5.57 11.89 6.06
C ALA A 1019 4.88 10.99 7.11
N GLY A 1020 5.42 10.94 8.34
CA GLY A 1020 4.84 10.20 9.47
C GLY A 1020 3.74 10.96 10.22
N SER A 1021 3.48 12.22 9.88
CA SER A 1021 2.47 13.03 10.56
C SER A 1021 1.06 12.41 10.43
N GLY A 1022 0.30 12.44 11.53
CA GLY A 1022 -1.13 12.11 11.51
C GLY A 1022 -1.96 13.17 10.78
N ASP A 1023 -1.42 14.36 10.54
CA ASP A 1023 -2.09 15.41 9.78
C ASP A 1023 -2.00 15.12 8.28
N TYR A 1024 -3.14 15.10 7.58
CA TYR A 1024 -3.10 14.82 6.14
C TYR A 1024 -2.50 15.96 5.33
N LEU A 1025 -2.64 17.23 5.76
CA LEU A 1025 -2.12 18.37 5.01
C LEU A 1025 -0.59 18.38 5.05
N VAL A 1026 -0.03 18.02 6.21
CA VAL A 1026 1.42 17.80 6.37
C VAL A 1026 1.90 16.62 5.53
N ARG A 1027 1.16 15.50 5.52
CA ARG A 1027 1.47 14.37 4.61
C ARG A 1027 1.40 14.75 3.15
N GLU A 1028 0.45 15.61 2.77
CA GLU A 1028 0.37 16.13 1.40
C GLU A 1028 1.58 17.02 1.07
N TRP A 1029 2.04 17.83 2.03
CA TRP A 1029 3.25 18.63 1.87
C TRP A 1029 4.51 17.79 1.77
N ALA A 1030 4.57 16.60 2.38
CA ALA A 1030 5.70 15.68 2.21
C ALA A 1030 5.92 15.27 0.74
N ASP A 1031 4.87 15.18 -0.08
CA ASP A 1031 5.00 15.01 -1.54
C ASP A 1031 5.68 16.22 -2.23
N LEU A 1032 5.62 17.38 -1.58
CA LEU A 1032 6.16 18.65 -2.06
C LEU A 1032 7.54 18.94 -1.46
N ASP A 1033 8.19 17.96 -0.83
CA ASP A 1033 9.45 18.18 -0.15
C ASP A 1033 10.57 18.62 -1.11
N PRO A 1034 11.14 19.83 -0.92
CA PRO A 1034 12.24 20.32 -1.74
C PRO A 1034 13.48 19.42 -1.69
N ALA A 1035 13.61 18.56 -0.68
CA ALA A 1035 14.75 17.66 -0.51
C ALA A 1035 14.90 16.64 -1.65
N VAL A 1036 13.79 16.22 -2.25
CA VAL A 1036 13.73 15.22 -3.32
C VAL A 1036 14.33 15.75 -4.63
N LEU A 1037 14.36 17.07 -4.81
CA LEU A 1037 14.80 17.70 -6.05
C LEU A 1037 16.31 17.94 -6.08
N PRO A 1038 16.96 17.82 -7.25
CA PRO A 1038 18.34 18.27 -7.41
C PRO A 1038 18.43 19.78 -7.18
N ALA A 1039 19.25 20.21 -6.23
CA ALA A 1039 19.49 21.64 -5.94
C ALA A 1039 21.00 21.96 -6.00
N PRO A 1040 21.60 22.08 -7.21
CA PRO A 1040 23.04 22.31 -7.35
C PRO A 1040 23.52 23.62 -6.71
N GLY A 1041 22.68 24.66 -6.68
CA GLY A 1041 22.99 25.94 -6.01
C GLY A 1041 23.13 25.77 -4.50
N ALA A 1042 22.20 25.06 -3.86
CA ALA A 1042 22.26 24.74 -2.44
C ALA A 1042 23.51 23.91 -2.10
N ALA A 1043 23.85 22.91 -2.92
CA ALA A 1043 25.05 22.09 -2.72
C ALA A 1043 26.36 22.90 -2.85
N ARG A 1044 26.44 23.84 -3.80
CA ARG A 1044 27.59 24.74 -3.94
C ARG A 1044 27.73 25.67 -2.73
N ALA A 1045 26.63 26.25 -2.27
CA ALA A 1045 26.62 27.14 -1.13
C ALA A 1045 27.01 26.41 0.17
N ALA A 1046 26.49 25.20 0.39
CA ALA A 1046 26.85 24.36 1.54
C ALA A 1046 28.35 24.02 1.57
N ARG A 1047 28.98 23.81 0.41
CA ARG A 1047 30.45 23.58 0.31
C ARG A 1047 31.29 24.84 0.52
N ALA A 1048 30.74 26.02 0.27
CA ALA A 1048 31.46 27.29 0.35
C ALA A 1048 31.36 27.96 1.73
N ARG A 1049 30.33 27.64 2.53
CA ARG A 1049 29.97 28.35 3.76
C ARG A 1049 30.08 27.45 4.99
N ARG A 1050 31.12 27.66 5.79
CA ARG A 1050 31.33 26.95 7.06
C ARG A 1050 30.31 27.29 8.15
N ASP A 1051 29.57 28.39 8.00
CA ASP A 1051 28.49 28.75 8.92
C ASP A 1051 27.22 27.92 8.68
N LEU A 1052 27.04 27.36 7.48
CA LEU A 1052 25.93 26.46 7.15
C LEU A 1052 26.29 25.01 7.44
N VAL A 1053 27.52 24.64 7.13
CA VAL A 1053 28.07 23.29 7.33
C VAL A 1053 29.44 23.44 7.97
N PRO A 1054 29.53 23.36 9.32
CA PRO A 1054 30.78 23.57 10.06
C PRO A 1054 31.90 22.61 9.64
N ASP A 1055 31.52 21.38 9.28
CA ASP A 1055 32.41 20.34 8.81
C ASP A 1055 31.94 19.80 7.45
N LEU A 1056 32.75 20.01 6.41
CA LEU A 1056 32.46 19.50 5.07
C LEU A 1056 32.45 17.97 5.00
N ALA A 1057 33.12 17.29 5.93
CA ALA A 1057 33.02 15.83 6.08
C ALA A 1057 31.64 15.40 6.63
N ALA A 1058 30.82 16.33 7.12
CA ALA A 1058 29.44 16.10 7.53
C ALA A 1058 28.39 16.44 6.45
N LEU A 1059 28.82 16.75 5.22
CA LEU A 1059 27.92 17.03 4.10
C LEU A 1059 27.35 15.72 3.52
N ASP A 1060 26.46 15.09 4.26
CA ASP A 1060 25.73 13.87 3.87
C ASP A 1060 24.32 14.19 3.32
N THR A 1061 23.59 13.14 2.94
CA THR A 1061 22.22 13.26 2.41
C THR A 1061 21.27 13.91 3.42
N ALA A 1062 21.38 13.56 4.70
CA ALA A 1062 20.49 14.08 5.75
C ALA A 1062 20.71 15.58 5.98
N THR A 1063 21.96 15.99 6.05
CA THR A 1063 22.37 17.40 6.16
C THR A 1063 21.91 18.19 4.94
N MET A 1064 22.05 17.64 3.74
CA MET A 1064 21.55 18.26 2.51
C MET A 1064 20.03 18.38 2.46
N THR A 1065 19.29 17.40 3.01
CA THR A 1065 17.82 17.46 3.17
C THR A 1065 17.41 18.64 4.03
N GLY A 1066 17.96 18.77 5.23
CA GLY A 1066 17.67 19.89 6.14
C GLY A 1066 18.06 21.25 5.53
N LEU A 1067 19.18 21.32 4.79
CA LEU A 1067 19.61 22.54 4.11
C LEU A 1067 18.66 22.97 2.99
N LYS A 1068 18.16 22.05 2.16
CA LYS A 1068 17.19 22.38 1.10
C LYS A 1068 15.87 22.85 1.68
N ARG A 1069 15.36 22.16 2.71
CA ARG A 1069 14.14 22.55 3.43
C ARG A 1069 14.29 23.92 4.10
N SER A 1070 15.41 24.16 4.78
CA SER A 1070 15.69 25.46 5.41
C SER A 1070 15.85 26.59 4.38
N LEU A 1071 16.42 26.32 3.19
CA LEU A 1071 16.48 27.28 2.09
C LEU A 1071 15.08 27.63 1.56
N PHE A 1072 14.22 26.63 1.38
CA PHE A 1072 12.82 26.84 0.96
C PHE A 1072 12.06 27.74 1.96
N PHE A 1073 12.27 27.51 3.27
CA PHE A 1073 11.72 28.35 4.35
C PHE A 1073 12.44 29.69 4.52
N GLY A 1074 13.51 29.96 3.75
CA GLY A 1074 14.26 31.21 3.78
C GLY A 1074 15.05 31.44 5.08
N ALA A 1075 15.59 30.37 5.67
CA ALA A 1075 16.41 30.44 6.87
C ALA A 1075 17.80 31.05 6.63
N TRP A 1076 18.29 31.11 5.39
CA TRP A 1076 19.58 31.71 5.05
C TRP A 1076 19.63 32.26 3.61
N ASP A 1077 20.48 33.29 3.39
CA ASP A 1077 20.60 34.08 2.15
C ASP A 1077 21.76 33.60 1.26
N GLY A 1078 21.61 32.42 0.65
CA GLY A 1078 22.57 31.90 -0.34
C GLY A 1078 22.33 32.43 -1.75
N ALA A 1079 23.34 32.34 -2.62
CA ALA A 1079 23.23 32.63 -4.07
C ALA A 1079 22.31 31.66 -4.85
N GLY A 1080 21.56 30.79 -4.16
CA GLY A 1080 20.51 29.95 -4.72
C GLY A 1080 19.15 30.51 -4.30
N THR A 1081 18.32 30.84 -5.29
CA THR A 1081 17.00 31.42 -5.04
C THR A 1081 16.01 30.33 -4.63
N ARG A 1082 15.05 30.61 -3.73
CA ARG A 1082 13.90 29.74 -3.42
C ARG A 1082 13.28 29.03 -4.65
N PRO A 1083 13.16 29.66 -5.83
CA PRO A 1083 12.82 28.99 -7.09
C PRO A 1083 13.59 27.69 -7.42
N GLU A 1084 14.85 27.56 -7.02
CA GLU A 1084 15.68 26.37 -7.27
C GLU A 1084 15.29 25.14 -6.44
N VAL A 1085 14.47 25.34 -5.40
CA VAL A 1085 14.03 24.29 -4.46
C VAL A 1085 12.51 24.19 -4.42
N ARG A 1086 11.84 24.34 -5.57
CA ARG A 1086 10.37 24.20 -5.71
C ARG A 1086 9.98 22.92 -6.42
N SER A 1087 8.97 22.24 -5.88
CA SER A 1087 8.39 21.01 -6.45
C SER A 1087 7.67 21.22 -7.78
N TYR A 1088 7.05 22.39 -7.97
CA TYR A 1088 6.44 22.79 -9.24
C TYR A 1088 7.27 23.89 -9.88
N ARG A 1089 7.90 23.58 -11.01
CA ARG A 1089 8.76 24.52 -11.75
C ARG A 1089 7.93 25.61 -12.41
N HIS A 1090 6.73 25.28 -12.88
CA HIS A 1090 5.85 26.18 -13.62
C HIS A 1090 4.68 26.70 -12.78
N LEU A 1091 4.82 26.76 -11.46
CA LEU A 1091 3.80 27.34 -10.58
C LEU A 1091 3.48 28.79 -10.96
N ASP A 1092 4.50 29.63 -11.15
CA ASP A 1092 4.32 31.04 -11.51
C ASP A 1092 3.72 31.19 -12.92
N ASP A 1093 4.11 30.34 -13.88
CA ASP A 1093 3.52 30.29 -15.22
C ASP A 1093 2.02 29.94 -15.17
N TYR A 1094 1.64 29.00 -14.29
CA TYR A 1094 0.24 28.63 -14.10
C TYR A 1094 -0.58 29.74 -13.44
N LEU A 1095 -0.03 30.43 -12.43
CA LEU A 1095 -0.66 31.59 -11.81
C LEU A 1095 -0.86 32.73 -12.81
N ALA A 1096 0.15 33.01 -13.65
CA ALA A 1096 0.02 33.99 -14.73
C ALA A 1096 -1.03 33.58 -15.76
N ALA A 1097 -1.13 32.28 -16.08
CA ALA A 1097 -2.15 31.76 -16.98
C ALA A 1097 -3.57 31.86 -16.40
N LEU A 1098 -3.74 31.79 -15.07
CA LEU A 1098 -5.03 32.00 -14.41
C LEU A 1098 -5.48 33.47 -14.49
N ASP A 1099 -4.54 34.41 -14.45
CA ASP A 1099 -4.79 35.86 -14.55
C ASP A 1099 -5.04 36.31 -16.00
N ASP A 1100 -4.19 35.88 -16.94
CA ASP A 1100 -4.36 36.11 -18.38
C ASP A 1100 -4.36 34.79 -19.18
N PRO A 1101 -5.50 34.06 -19.23
CA PRO A 1101 -5.63 32.81 -19.98
C PRO A 1101 -5.36 32.96 -21.48
N ALA A 1102 -5.58 34.14 -22.07
CA ALA A 1102 -5.41 34.33 -23.50
C ALA A 1102 -3.92 34.27 -23.89
N SER A 1103 -3.03 34.86 -23.09
CA SER A 1103 -1.58 34.82 -23.32
C SER A 1103 -0.99 33.40 -23.22
N ALA A 1104 -1.56 32.55 -22.35
CA ALA A 1104 -1.06 31.20 -22.11
C ALA A 1104 -1.52 30.17 -23.15
N LEU A 1105 -2.57 30.48 -23.94
CA LEU A 1105 -3.19 29.55 -24.88
C LEU A 1105 -2.18 28.90 -25.86
N PRO A 1106 -1.28 29.64 -26.55
CA PRO A 1106 -0.36 29.04 -27.51
C PRO A 1106 0.58 27.99 -26.88
N ARG A 1107 1.15 28.29 -25.70
CA ARG A 1107 2.04 27.38 -24.97
C ARG A 1107 1.28 26.17 -24.46
N MET A 1108 0.05 26.34 -24.00
CA MET A 1108 -0.82 25.25 -23.54
C MET A 1108 -1.18 24.29 -24.69
N LEU A 1109 -1.53 24.83 -25.87
CA LEU A 1109 -1.79 24.03 -27.06
C LEU A 1109 -0.55 23.28 -27.54
N LEU A 1110 0.65 23.87 -27.46
CA LEU A 1110 1.91 23.19 -27.76
C LEU A 1110 2.13 21.99 -26.81
N GLY A 1111 1.94 22.19 -25.51
CA GLY A 1111 2.04 21.13 -24.51
C GLY A 1111 1.09 19.97 -24.80
N VAL A 1112 -0.19 20.27 -25.06
CA VAL A 1112 -1.21 19.27 -25.41
C VAL A 1112 -0.82 18.54 -26.70
N SER A 1113 -0.32 19.25 -27.70
CA SER A 1113 0.11 18.68 -28.98
C SER A 1113 1.26 17.69 -28.80
N ARG A 1114 2.23 18.01 -27.93
CA ARG A 1114 3.37 17.13 -27.68
C ARG A 1114 3.01 15.89 -26.88
N VAL A 1115 1.94 15.96 -26.08
CA VAL A 1115 1.35 14.80 -25.40
C VAL A 1115 0.54 13.93 -26.37
N LEU A 1116 -0.33 14.53 -27.19
CA LEU A 1116 -1.29 13.79 -28.05
C LEU A 1116 -0.74 13.37 -29.42
N ALA A 1117 0.30 14.02 -29.92
CA ALA A 1117 0.88 13.73 -31.23
C ALA A 1117 2.27 13.10 -31.12
N PHE A 1118 3.30 13.90 -30.85
CA PHE A 1118 4.67 13.47 -30.65
C PHE A 1118 5.49 14.56 -29.96
N VAL A 1119 6.51 14.14 -29.18
CA VAL A 1119 7.32 15.01 -28.30
C VAL A 1119 7.95 16.19 -29.04
N ALA A 1120 8.43 16.00 -30.27
CA ALA A 1120 9.14 17.02 -31.04
C ALA A 1120 8.23 17.94 -31.87
N TYR A 1121 6.92 17.97 -31.62
CA TYR A 1121 6.00 18.80 -32.41
C TYR A 1121 6.35 20.31 -32.27
N PRO A 1122 6.54 21.05 -33.38
CA PRO A 1122 7.13 22.41 -33.33
C PRO A 1122 6.14 23.58 -33.43
N ASP A 1123 4.88 23.36 -33.84
CA ASP A 1123 3.95 24.45 -34.17
C ASP A 1123 3.17 24.93 -32.93
N VAL A 1124 3.21 26.23 -32.65
CA VAL A 1124 2.53 26.87 -31.50
C VAL A 1124 1.16 27.46 -31.86
N GLY A 1125 0.78 27.49 -33.14
CA GLY A 1125 -0.47 28.05 -33.63
C GLY A 1125 -1.59 27.03 -33.84
N LYS A 1126 -1.36 25.76 -33.49
CA LYS A 1126 -2.29 24.65 -33.73
C LYS A 1126 -2.26 23.64 -32.60
N LEU A 1127 -3.35 22.89 -32.46
CA LEU A 1127 -3.40 21.66 -31.66
C LEU A 1127 -3.20 20.45 -32.57
N ALA A 1128 -2.21 19.62 -32.27
CA ALA A 1128 -1.91 18.41 -33.00
C ALA A 1128 -2.40 17.16 -32.25
N LEU A 1129 -2.94 16.20 -32.98
CA LEU A 1129 -3.36 14.91 -32.43
C LEU A 1129 -2.98 13.78 -33.39
N ARG A 1130 -2.41 12.71 -32.86
CA ARG A 1130 -2.18 11.48 -33.63
C ARG A 1130 -3.52 10.84 -33.99
N ASP A 1131 -3.77 10.65 -35.28
CA ASP A 1131 -5.02 10.09 -35.81
C ASP A 1131 -4.86 8.62 -36.21
N ARG A 1132 -3.91 8.33 -37.13
CA ARG A 1132 -3.64 6.97 -37.62
C ARG A 1132 -2.14 6.71 -37.69
N ALA A 1133 -1.75 5.45 -37.57
CA ALA A 1133 -0.40 4.99 -37.83
C ALA A 1133 -0.44 3.80 -38.80
N PHE A 1134 0.50 3.77 -39.72
CA PHE A 1134 0.65 2.73 -40.73
C PHE A 1134 2.06 2.16 -40.62
N ASP A 1135 2.18 0.86 -40.48
CA ASP A 1135 3.48 0.19 -40.46
C ASP A 1135 3.89 -0.16 -41.90
N ASP A 1136 4.93 0.49 -42.39
CA ASP A 1136 5.53 0.23 -43.71
C ASP A 1136 6.94 -0.35 -43.55
N PRO A 1137 7.22 -1.56 -44.10
CA PRO A 1137 8.53 -2.20 -44.03
C PRO A 1137 9.68 -1.40 -44.67
N ALA A 1138 9.38 -0.51 -45.63
CA ALA A 1138 10.38 0.23 -46.41
C ALA A 1138 10.71 1.61 -45.80
N VAL A 1139 9.78 2.25 -45.09
CA VAL A 1139 9.93 3.64 -44.61
C VAL A 1139 9.92 3.76 -43.07
N ARG A 1140 9.73 2.63 -42.36
CA ARG A 1140 9.31 2.60 -40.94
C ARG A 1140 7.96 3.34 -40.75
N SER A 1141 7.37 3.24 -39.57
CA SER A 1141 5.99 3.66 -39.31
C SER A 1141 5.68 5.09 -39.78
N ILE A 1142 4.58 5.25 -40.53
CA ILE A 1142 4.03 6.53 -40.97
C ILE A 1142 2.90 6.93 -40.02
N VAL A 1143 2.99 8.12 -39.43
CA VAL A 1143 1.99 8.65 -38.51
C VAL A 1143 1.27 9.82 -39.16
N VAL A 1144 -0.06 9.74 -39.23
CA VAL A 1144 -0.92 10.85 -39.64
C VAL A 1144 -1.33 11.63 -38.40
N VAL A 1145 -0.93 12.90 -38.39
CA VAL A 1145 -1.20 13.87 -37.34
C VAL A 1145 -2.22 14.86 -37.87
N LYS A 1146 -3.32 15.01 -37.15
CA LYS A 1146 -4.37 15.95 -37.47
C LYS A 1146 -4.10 17.27 -36.73
N GLU A 1147 -4.19 18.39 -37.46
CA GLU A 1147 -3.92 19.72 -36.91
C GLU A 1147 -5.20 20.56 -36.90
N LEU A 1148 -5.55 21.11 -35.72
CA LEU A 1148 -6.70 22.01 -35.52
C LEU A 1148 -6.21 23.44 -35.24
N PRO A 1149 -6.73 24.49 -35.90
CA PRO A 1149 -6.29 25.87 -35.69
C PRO A 1149 -6.53 26.37 -34.26
N ALA A 1150 -5.58 27.13 -33.69
CA ALA A 1150 -5.72 27.72 -32.36
C ALA A 1150 -6.96 28.62 -32.21
N ALA A 1151 -7.40 29.28 -33.28
CA ALA A 1151 -8.60 30.12 -33.31
C ALA A 1151 -9.90 29.35 -33.00
N GLU A 1152 -9.88 28.01 -33.04
CA GLU A 1152 -11.02 27.17 -32.64
C GLU A 1152 -11.09 26.90 -31.14
N PHE A 1153 -10.07 27.31 -30.40
CA PHE A 1153 -9.91 27.07 -28.97
C PHE A 1153 -9.97 28.38 -28.20
N VAL A 1154 -10.50 28.28 -26.98
CA VAL A 1154 -10.52 29.36 -26.02
C VAL A 1154 -10.09 28.78 -24.68
N LEU A 1155 -9.09 29.41 -24.06
CA LEU A 1155 -8.69 29.12 -22.68
C LEU A 1155 -9.34 30.16 -21.76
N ARG A 1156 -9.93 29.72 -20.65
CA ARG A 1156 -10.55 30.61 -19.65
C ARG A 1156 -10.26 30.11 -18.25
N ALA A 1157 -10.26 31.04 -17.29
CA ALA A 1157 -10.45 30.70 -15.88
C ALA A 1157 -11.84 30.06 -15.70
N ALA A 1158 -11.89 28.85 -15.12
CA ALA A 1158 -13.12 28.07 -14.98
C ALA A 1158 -13.99 28.50 -13.79
N THR A 1159 -13.38 29.14 -12.79
CA THR A 1159 -14.03 29.57 -11.53
C THR A 1159 -14.18 31.09 -11.49
N SER A 1160 -15.39 31.58 -11.23
CA SER A 1160 -15.65 32.99 -10.93
C SER A 1160 -15.28 33.32 -9.48
N ALA A 1161 -15.08 34.60 -9.15
CA ALA A 1161 -15.03 35.03 -7.75
C ALA A 1161 -16.39 34.78 -7.08
N ALA A 1162 -16.38 34.27 -5.85
CA ALA A 1162 -17.58 34.12 -5.02
C ALA A 1162 -17.76 35.38 -4.17
N PRO A 1163 -18.97 35.97 -4.11
CA PRO A 1163 -19.25 37.03 -3.15
C PRO A 1163 -19.14 36.47 -1.72
N PHE A 1164 -18.66 37.29 -0.77
CA PHE A 1164 -18.53 36.99 0.67
C PHE A 1164 -17.49 35.93 1.08
N VAL A 1165 -16.75 35.33 0.13
CA VAL A 1165 -15.72 34.32 0.44
C VAL A 1165 -14.41 34.68 -0.26
N GLU A 1166 -13.29 34.51 0.44
CA GLU A 1166 -11.96 34.65 -0.14
C GLU A 1166 -11.81 33.64 -1.28
N SER A 1167 -11.74 34.09 -2.53
CA SER A 1167 -11.68 33.18 -3.68
C SER A 1167 -10.96 33.84 -4.84
N PHE A 1168 -10.34 33.00 -5.67
CA PHE A 1168 -9.68 33.42 -6.90
C PHE A 1168 -9.81 32.28 -7.93
N PRO A 1169 -9.62 32.56 -9.24
CA PRO A 1169 -9.54 31.51 -10.24
C PRO A 1169 -8.42 30.51 -9.94
N ASP A 1170 -8.77 29.24 -9.79
CA ASP A 1170 -7.86 28.17 -9.35
C ASP A 1170 -7.76 27.03 -10.38
N GLN A 1171 -8.50 27.11 -11.49
CA GLN A 1171 -8.47 26.17 -12.61
C GLN A 1171 -8.62 26.87 -13.96
N LEU A 1172 -7.98 26.29 -14.97
CA LEU A 1172 -8.18 26.66 -16.37
C LEU A 1172 -9.12 25.66 -17.06
N GLU A 1173 -9.92 26.13 -18.01
CA GLU A 1173 -10.71 25.30 -18.91
C GLU A 1173 -10.33 25.64 -20.36
N LEU A 1174 -9.75 24.65 -21.05
CA LEU A 1174 -9.54 24.71 -22.49
C LEU A 1174 -10.79 24.17 -23.19
N ARG A 1175 -11.41 25.01 -24.01
CA ARG A 1175 -12.64 24.67 -24.73
C ARG A 1175 -12.48 24.84 -26.22
N HIS A 1176 -12.92 23.83 -26.96
CA HIS A 1176 -13.09 23.92 -28.41
C HIS A 1176 -14.47 24.47 -28.77
N ARG A 1177 -14.59 25.20 -29.89
CA ARG A 1177 -15.83 25.82 -30.37
C ARG A 1177 -17.03 24.87 -30.50
N ARG A 1178 -16.80 23.57 -30.70
CA ARG A 1178 -17.86 22.54 -30.81
C ARG A 1178 -18.16 21.80 -29.50
N GLY A 1179 -17.56 22.25 -28.40
CA GLY A 1179 -17.98 21.86 -27.04
C GLY A 1179 -17.09 20.86 -26.33
N ALA A 1180 -16.05 20.32 -26.96
CA ALA A 1180 -15.03 19.55 -26.26
C ALA A 1180 -14.30 20.43 -25.23
N ARG A 1181 -14.12 19.91 -24.01
CA ARG A 1181 -13.50 20.63 -22.89
C ARG A 1181 -12.43 19.77 -22.22
N LEU A 1182 -11.39 20.45 -21.73
CA LEU A 1182 -10.34 19.91 -20.86
C LEU A 1182 -10.18 20.86 -19.68
N ARG A 1183 -10.37 20.35 -18.47
CA ARG A 1183 -10.05 21.09 -17.24
C ARG A 1183 -8.57 20.88 -16.94
N ILE A 1184 -7.89 21.95 -16.55
CA ILE A 1184 -6.45 21.97 -16.35
C ILE A 1184 -6.21 22.45 -14.91
N THR A 1185 -5.76 21.54 -14.06
CA THR A 1185 -5.24 21.78 -12.70
C THR A 1185 -3.75 22.13 -12.72
N LEU A 1186 -3.16 22.48 -11.58
CA LEU A 1186 -1.71 22.68 -11.48
C LEU A 1186 -0.91 21.45 -11.93
N ASP A 1187 -1.30 20.24 -11.51
CA ASP A 1187 -0.64 18.98 -11.93
C ASP A 1187 -0.68 18.81 -13.46
N THR A 1188 -1.82 19.11 -14.07
CA THR A 1188 -2.00 19.03 -15.53
C THR A 1188 -1.18 20.12 -16.23
N ALA A 1189 -1.21 21.35 -15.72
CA ALA A 1189 -0.48 22.48 -16.28
C ALA A 1189 1.03 22.26 -16.22
N GLU A 1190 1.56 21.75 -15.11
CA GLU A 1190 2.98 21.39 -14.95
C GLU A 1190 3.40 20.38 -16.03
N LEU A 1191 2.60 19.32 -16.22
CA LEU A 1191 2.85 18.33 -17.28
C LEU A 1191 2.82 18.95 -18.67
N LEU A 1192 1.86 19.84 -18.95
CA LEU A 1192 1.72 20.50 -20.25
C LEU A 1192 2.84 21.51 -20.51
N PHE A 1193 3.24 22.31 -19.53
CA PHE A 1193 4.35 23.26 -19.66
C PHE A 1193 5.69 22.54 -19.83
N ARG A 1194 5.96 21.48 -19.07
CA ARG A 1194 7.16 20.65 -19.26
C ARG A 1194 7.18 19.96 -20.63
N SER A 1195 6.02 19.49 -21.09
CA SER A 1195 5.88 18.94 -22.45
C SER A 1195 6.14 20.03 -23.50
N ALA A 1196 5.64 21.25 -23.29
CA ALA A 1196 5.90 22.41 -24.15
C ALA A 1196 7.37 22.85 -24.14
N ASP A 1197 8.12 22.57 -23.08
CA ASP A 1197 9.57 22.76 -22.98
C ASP A 1197 10.36 21.58 -23.61
N GLY A 1198 9.69 20.48 -23.95
CA GLY A 1198 10.25 19.33 -24.69
C GLY A 1198 10.65 18.14 -23.82
N GLU A 1199 10.24 18.12 -22.55
CA GLU A 1199 10.56 17.04 -21.63
C GLU A 1199 9.69 15.80 -21.89
N VAL A 1200 10.32 14.62 -21.90
CA VAL A 1200 9.63 13.32 -21.99
C VAL A 1200 9.38 12.80 -20.59
N LEU A 1201 8.13 12.87 -20.12
CA LEU A 1201 7.74 12.28 -18.85
C LEU A 1201 7.36 10.81 -19.06
N GLY A 1202 7.66 9.91 -18.14
CA GLY A 1202 7.41 8.47 -18.31
C GLY A 1202 7.04 7.79 -16.99
N ASP A 1203 6.85 8.58 -15.94
CA ASP A 1203 6.57 8.13 -14.60
C ASP A 1203 5.07 7.81 -14.42
N THR A 1204 4.80 6.91 -13.47
CA THR A 1204 3.46 6.39 -13.18
C THR A 1204 2.49 7.50 -12.74
N ALA A 1205 2.98 8.56 -12.08
CA ALA A 1205 2.14 9.67 -11.62
C ALA A 1205 1.60 10.52 -12.78
N SER A 1206 2.38 10.67 -13.86
CA SER A 1206 1.96 11.36 -15.08
C SER A 1206 0.95 10.57 -15.94
N ALA A 1207 0.79 9.26 -15.72
CA ALA A 1207 -0.03 8.38 -16.56
C ALA A 1207 -1.53 8.72 -16.50
N ALA A 1208 -2.06 8.97 -15.30
CA ALA A 1208 -3.47 9.34 -15.12
C ALA A 1208 -3.81 10.68 -15.78
N LEU A 1209 -2.93 11.68 -15.64
CA LEU A 1209 -3.09 13.01 -16.27
C LEU A 1209 -3.08 12.90 -17.80
N ARG A 1210 -2.19 12.07 -18.34
CA ARG A 1210 -2.15 11.77 -19.79
C ARG A 1210 -3.43 11.12 -20.28
N GLN A 1211 -4.01 10.22 -19.49
CA GLN A 1211 -5.27 9.57 -19.85
C GLN A 1211 -6.42 10.59 -19.92
N GLU A 1212 -6.46 11.59 -19.03
CA GLU A 1212 -7.44 12.68 -19.10
C GLU A 1212 -7.27 13.53 -20.37
N ILE A 1213 -6.02 13.91 -20.68
CA ILE A 1213 -5.67 14.64 -21.91
C ILE A 1213 -6.03 13.82 -23.16
N GLU A 1214 -5.75 12.51 -23.15
CA GLU A 1214 -6.11 11.58 -24.23
C GLU A 1214 -7.62 11.47 -24.40
N GLY A 1215 -8.39 11.48 -23.30
CA GLY A 1215 -9.86 11.56 -23.32
C GLY A 1215 -10.37 12.83 -24.02
N PHE A 1216 -9.70 13.96 -23.84
CA PHE A 1216 -9.97 15.19 -24.60
C PHE A 1216 -9.56 15.04 -26.08
N GLY A 1217 -8.38 14.48 -26.36
CA GLY A 1217 -7.91 14.18 -27.72
C GLY A 1217 -8.88 13.28 -28.51
N ASN A 1218 -9.43 12.24 -27.86
CA ASN A 1218 -10.43 11.34 -28.44
C ASN A 1218 -11.70 12.07 -28.91
N ARG A 1219 -12.19 13.04 -28.12
CA ARG A 1219 -13.34 13.86 -28.53
C ARG A 1219 -12.99 14.74 -29.74
N LEU A 1220 -11.77 15.29 -29.79
CA LEU A 1220 -11.30 16.11 -30.91
C LEU A 1220 -11.00 15.29 -32.18
N ARG A 1221 -10.68 13.99 -32.07
CA ARG A 1221 -10.48 13.11 -33.24
C ARG A 1221 -11.72 13.05 -34.14
N LEU A 1222 -12.92 13.19 -33.58
CA LEU A 1222 -14.19 13.22 -34.32
C LEU A 1222 -14.40 14.49 -35.16
N GLU A 1223 -13.63 15.55 -34.92
CA GLU A 1223 -13.80 16.82 -35.66
C GLU A 1223 -13.23 16.74 -37.09
N PRO A 1224 -13.77 17.44 -38.09
CA PRO A 1224 -13.14 17.48 -39.41
C PRO A 1224 -11.85 18.31 -39.38
N ALA A 1225 -10.77 17.79 -39.96
CA ALA A 1225 -9.52 18.53 -40.16
C ALA A 1225 -9.50 19.18 -41.55
N GLN A 1226 -8.94 20.38 -41.67
CA GLN A 1226 -8.66 20.99 -42.98
C GLN A 1226 -7.28 20.59 -43.53
N THR A 1227 -6.35 20.27 -42.62
CA THR A 1227 -4.98 19.87 -42.93
C THR A 1227 -4.53 18.74 -42.03
N VAL A 1228 -3.71 17.83 -42.57
CA VAL A 1228 -3.02 16.78 -41.82
C VAL A 1228 -1.52 16.87 -42.09
N ARG A 1229 -0.72 16.53 -41.09
CA ARG A 1229 0.71 16.35 -41.19
C ARG A 1229 1.02 14.87 -41.17
N ILE A 1230 1.70 14.39 -42.20
CA ILE A 1230 2.19 13.02 -42.31
C ILE A 1230 3.64 13.04 -41.86
N VAL A 1231 3.98 12.23 -40.85
CA VAL A 1231 5.32 12.12 -40.28
C VAL A 1231 5.83 10.69 -40.49
N ASP A 1232 7.04 10.52 -41.01
CA ASP A 1232 7.64 9.20 -41.17
C ASP A 1232 8.56 8.81 -39.99
N GLY A 1233 9.04 7.56 -39.99
CA GLY A 1233 9.92 7.04 -38.94
C GLY A 1233 11.31 7.69 -38.86
N SER A 1234 11.66 8.58 -39.80
CA SER A 1234 12.88 9.40 -39.77
C SER A 1234 12.66 10.79 -39.14
N GLY A 1235 11.40 11.14 -38.85
CA GLY A 1235 10.99 12.47 -38.38
C GLY A 1235 10.73 13.48 -39.50
N SER A 1236 10.81 13.07 -40.77
CA SER A 1236 10.45 13.94 -41.90
C SER A 1236 8.94 14.14 -41.92
N SER A 1237 8.48 15.35 -42.24
CA SER A 1237 7.04 15.65 -42.23
C SER A 1237 6.56 16.38 -43.48
N LEU A 1238 5.33 16.05 -43.92
CA LEU A 1238 4.64 16.67 -45.05
C LEU A 1238 3.24 17.11 -44.63
N VAL A 1239 2.86 18.35 -44.95
CA VAL A 1239 1.51 18.86 -44.70
C VAL A 1239 0.66 18.68 -45.96
N ALA A 1240 -0.52 18.10 -45.80
CA ALA A 1240 -1.49 17.86 -46.88
C ALA A 1240 -2.87 18.43 -46.52
N GLY A 1241 -3.65 18.78 -47.54
CA GLY A 1241 -5.04 19.23 -47.36
C GLY A 1241 -5.98 18.04 -47.24
N VAL A 1242 -7.12 18.24 -46.58
CA VAL A 1242 -8.20 17.24 -46.49
C VAL A 1242 -9.44 17.83 -47.15
N ASP A 1243 -10.05 17.09 -48.08
CA ASP A 1243 -11.29 17.51 -48.73
C ASP A 1243 -12.54 17.26 -47.85
N ALA A 1244 -13.71 17.66 -48.36
CA ALA A 1244 -14.98 17.50 -47.64
C ALA A 1244 -15.39 16.03 -47.39
N GLY A 1245 -14.78 15.07 -48.10
CA GLY A 1245 -14.98 13.63 -47.91
C GLY A 1245 -14.00 12.99 -46.92
N GLY A 1246 -13.06 13.76 -46.36
CA GLY A 1246 -12.03 13.24 -45.47
C GLY A 1246 -10.84 12.61 -46.21
N VAL A 1247 -10.70 12.84 -47.51
CA VAL A 1247 -9.60 12.30 -48.32
C VAL A 1247 -8.42 13.27 -48.28
N ILE A 1248 -7.23 12.73 -48.04
CA ILE A 1248 -5.98 13.51 -48.06
C ILE A 1248 -5.64 13.83 -49.52
N VAL A 1249 -5.73 15.11 -49.87
CA VAL A 1249 -5.42 15.62 -51.21
C VAL A 1249 -4.05 16.28 -51.21
N ARG A 1250 -3.19 15.84 -52.14
CA ARG A 1250 -1.88 16.44 -52.36
C ARG A 1250 -2.09 17.84 -52.96
N ARG A 1251 -1.69 18.91 -52.27
CA ARG A 1251 -1.50 20.21 -52.93
C ARG A 1251 -0.32 20.06 -53.87
N SER A 1252 -0.55 20.13 -55.18
CA SER A 1252 0.53 20.33 -56.14
C SER A 1252 1.28 21.61 -55.76
N LYS A 1253 2.62 21.57 -55.88
CA LYS A 1253 3.46 22.76 -55.72
C LYS A 1253 2.95 23.93 -56.55
#